data_AF-A0A847YMH6-F1
#
_entry.id   AF-A0A847YMH6-F1
#
_cell.length_a   1.000
_cell.length_b   1.000
_cell.length_c   1.000
_cell.angle_alpha   90.00
_cell.angle_beta   90.00
_cell.angle_gamma   90.00
#
_symmetry.space_group_name_H-M   'P 1'
#
loop_
_entity.id
_entity.type
_entity.pdbx_description
1 polymer ?
#
loop_
_entity_poly.entity_id
_entity_poly.type
_entity_poly.pdbx_seq_one_letter_code
_entity_poly.pdbx_strand_id
1 'polypeptide(L)'
;MATISLCAIVKNEQNNIARCIDSVKKYVDEVIVVDTGSSDKTVDIAENMGAKVFSYQWADDFAAARNFALDQASGDWIVFLDADEYFEPDKSVNLPAVVRKVHGNRKIDAVCILMKHMEKLDGPAIAHTQIVRLFRHSRSIRYQGRIHEAIFKQGRSPVVVYIPESTMAIRHTGYSQSTLPEKARRNLPLLEQEVTDHHTNCLTYYYLSQSHILLHQYEQAAQYALKSLENNEEILASTVHHKPYIFYIKSMIFLNEYQTAQVATMVKEALQKYPDHPEILHCSGVYQLKQGHYGQALDFLKQALVANQNFHSTLDNEFPKVVGKVHEEIALIYDKMNKPTPCFEHTVLALQTEKHLGSAFSLLISLVKGQKLVDIVQLLDRMYDVQDKTDVEFLVRNLAILNQKQLFAHYLKILSGQLQGNYFIGMKFLVCDNFELAFQCFATLFRETATDGAELFITIASILGDQPACLTSISQSADSSLRRIALAYFHPQEMPELSTTDFSAYSTLVLNSINLAHEEQLLSLLRISARFPQTDAIPITVDRLLQQHVYSPAFRFCLEQLQRSDLTPILAGQLNVRAGFCCYKVKDFSHAADFFAQALECDDIRAAAAEFLDWSYQQCNDPAIRQKITAIRTMHGPVAAETA
;
A
#
# COMPACT_ATOMS: atom_id res chain seq x y z
N MET A 1 -22.10 44.80 -7.23
CA MET A 1 -21.95 43.33 -7.20
C MET A 1 -20.99 43.02 -6.06
N ALA A 2 -21.06 41.83 -5.46
CA ALA A 2 -20.10 41.45 -4.43
C ALA A 2 -18.72 41.25 -5.06
N THR A 3 -17.67 41.78 -4.44
CA THR A 3 -16.28 41.64 -4.93
C THR A 3 -15.64 40.35 -4.40
N ILE A 4 -14.65 39.84 -5.12
CA ILE A 4 -13.98 38.57 -4.82
C ILE A 4 -12.46 38.76 -4.88
N SER A 5 -11.77 38.35 -3.82
CA SER A 5 -10.30 38.27 -3.79
C SER A 5 -9.86 36.82 -3.95
N LEU A 6 -8.89 36.55 -4.84
CA LEU A 6 -8.10 35.32 -4.79
C LEU A 6 -6.99 35.51 -3.74
N CYS A 7 -6.85 34.56 -2.82
CA CYS A 7 -5.72 34.47 -1.90
C CYS A 7 -4.97 33.15 -2.09
N ALA A 8 -3.64 33.18 -2.03
CA ALA A 8 -2.79 31.99 -2.01
C ALA A 8 -1.58 32.23 -1.08
N ILE A 9 -1.12 31.17 -0.42
CA ILE A 9 0.21 31.13 0.21
C ILE A 9 1.13 30.28 -0.65
N VAL A 10 2.40 30.68 -0.82
CA VAL A 10 3.32 30.02 -1.74
C VAL A 10 4.72 29.85 -1.14
N LYS A 11 5.41 28.80 -1.61
CA LYS A 11 6.85 28.59 -1.43
C LYS A 11 7.37 27.65 -2.50
N ASN A 12 8.22 28.16 -3.40
CA ASN A 12 8.85 27.39 -4.48
C ASN A 12 7.84 26.69 -5.42
N GLU A 13 6.86 27.45 -5.90
CA GLU A 13 5.73 27.01 -6.72
C GLU A 13 5.81 27.51 -8.18
N GLN A 14 7.01 27.76 -8.72
CA GLN A 14 7.17 28.33 -10.08
C GLN A 14 6.49 27.49 -11.18
N ASN A 15 6.32 26.18 -10.94
CA ASN A 15 5.70 25.24 -11.88
C ASN A 15 4.16 25.24 -11.82
N ASN A 16 3.57 25.82 -10.76
CA ASN A 16 2.14 25.70 -10.47
C ASN A 16 1.43 27.06 -10.39
N ILE A 17 2.08 28.08 -9.79
CA ILE A 17 1.44 29.36 -9.45
C ILE A 17 0.76 30.05 -10.64
N ALA A 18 1.36 29.93 -11.84
CA ALA A 18 0.76 30.52 -13.03
C ALA A 18 -0.59 29.89 -13.38
N ARG A 19 -0.67 28.57 -13.37
CA ARG A 19 -1.91 27.84 -13.65
C ARG A 19 -2.99 28.14 -12.61
N CYS A 20 -2.61 28.20 -11.33
CA CYS A 20 -3.52 28.54 -10.24
C CYS A 20 -4.19 29.90 -10.48
N ILE A 21 -3.38 30.95 -10.69
CA ILE A 21 -3.87 32.32 -10.91
C ILE A 21 -4.72 32.40 -12.18
N ASP A 22 -4.23 31.88 -13.32
CA ASP A 22 -4.93 31.98 -14.60
C ASP A 22 -6.30 31.30 -14.60
N SER A 23 -6.48 30.26 -13.78
CA SER A 23 -7.75 29.53 -13.69
C SER A 23 -8.93 30.38 -13.22
N VAL A 24 -8.66 31.47 -12.48
CA VAL A 24 -9.70 32.27 -11.81
C VAL A 24 -9.54 33.78 -11.97
N LYS A 25 -8.37 34.27 -12.41
CA LYS A 25 -8.05 35.71 -12.51
C LYS A 25 -9.11 36.55 -13.24
N LYS A 26 -9.78 35.99 -14.26
CA LYS A 26 -10.83 36.69 -15.03
C LYS A 26 -12.12 36.97 -14.23
N TYR A 27 -12.30 36.31 -13.09
CA TYR A 27 -13.54 36.28 -12.32
C TYR A 27 -13.37 36.80 -10.89
N VAL A 28 -12.20 37.35 -10.56
CA VAL A 28 -11.88 37.97 -9.27
C VAL A 28 -11.45 39.42 -9.49
N ASP A 29 -11.65 40.26 -8.48
CA ASP A 29 -11.33 41.69 -8.52
C ASP A 29 -9.87 41.96 -8.12
N GLU A 30 -9.26 41.05 -7.36
CA GLU A 30 -7.83 41.11 -7.03
C GLU A 30 -7.23 39.73 -6.76
N VAL A 31 -5.90 39.67 -6.83
CA VAL A 31 -5.10 38.49 -6.51
C VAL A 31 -4.08 38.87 -5.44
N ILE A 32 -4.14 38.20 -4.30
CA ILE A 32 -3.23 38.32 -3.16
C ILE A 32 -2.40 37.04 -3.08
N VAL A 33 -1.08 37.20 -3.12
CA VAL A 33 -0.13 36.09 -2.94
C VAL A 33 0.75 36.40 -1.75
N VAL A 34 0.82 35.49 -0.79
CA VAL A 34 1.72 35.58 0.36
C VAL A 34 2.86 34.60 0.17
N ASP A 35 4.07 35.12 -0.03
CA ASP A 35 5.28 34.32 -0.14
C ASP A 35 5.88 34.03 1.24
N THR A 36 6.16 32.75 1.50
CA THR A 36 6.71 32.28 2.78
C THR A 36 8.21 31.97 2.72
N GLY A 37 8.92 32.55 1.73
CA GLY A 37 10.35 32.39 1.51
C GLY A 37 10.66 31.51 0.31
N SER A 38 10.13 31.85 -0.87
CA SER A 38 10.55 31.24 -2.13
C SER A 38 11.98 31.64 -2.51
N SER A 39 12.72 30.70 -3.09
CA SER A 39 14.06 30.89 -3.66
C SER A 39 14.09 30.69 -5.18
N ASP A 40 12.95 30.37 -5.78
CA ASP A 40 12.77 30.15 -7.21
C ASP A 40 12.03 31.33 -7.86
N LYS A 41 11.53 31.15 -9.09
CA LYS A 41 10.85 32.23 -9.84
C LYS A 41 9.38 32.48 -9.43
N THR A 42 8.90 31.90 -8.33
CA THR A 42 7.48 31.98 -7.93
C THR A 42 6.98 33.41 -7.80
N VAL A 43 7.74 34.26 -7.09
CA VAL A 43 7.37 35.67 -6.84
C VAL A 43 7.30 36.44 -8.15
N ASP A 44 8.35 36.36 -8.98
CA ASP A 44 8.42 37.03 -10.28
C ASP A 44 7.22 36.65 -11.18
N ILE A 45 6.86 35.36 -11.20
CA ILE A 45 5.73 34.87 -12.00
C ILE A 45 4.41 35.47 -11.48
N ALA A 46 4.18 35.44 -10.16
CA ALA A 46 2.96 35.98 -9.57
C ALA A 46 2.79 37.49 -9.83
N GLU A 47 3.86 38.28 -9.67
CA GLU A 47 3.86 39.72 -9.94
C GLU A 47 3.57 40.04 -11.42
N ASN A 48 4.21 39.32 -12.34
CA ASN A 48 3.97 39.46 -13.77
C ASN A 48 2.53 39.12 -14.17
N MET A 49 1.87 38.29 -13.37
CA MET A 49 0.46 37.96 -13.51
C MET A 49 -0.47 38.96 -12.79
N GLY A 50 0.04 40.07 -12.27
CA GLY A 50 -0.74 41.12 -11.65
C GLY A 50 -1.21 40.80 -10.23
N ALA A 51 -0.58 39.84 -9.55
CA ALA A 51 -0.82 39.60 -8.14
C ALA A 51 -0.15 40.69 -7.28
N LYS A 52 -0.79 41.05 -6.17
CA LYS A 52 -0.16 41.78 -5.07
C LYS A 52 0.58 40.75 -4.21
N VAL A 53 1.91 40.76 -4.25
CA VAL A 53 2.74 39.82 -3.51
C VAL A 53 3.19 40.42 -2.18
N PHE A 54 3.03 39.67 -1.09
CA PHE A 54 3.47 40.06 0.25
C PHE A 54 4.41 39.01 0.82
N SER A 55 5.50 39.44 1.46
CA SER A 55 6.40 38.53 2.16
C SER A 55 5.88 38.26 3.58
N TYR A 56 5.88 36.99 3.99
CA TYR A 56 5.58 36.56 5.35
C TYR A 56 6.68 35.61 5.84
N GLN A 57 7.28 35.91 6.99
CA GLN A 57 8.29 35.02 7.56
C GLN A 57 7.61 33.73 8.04
N TRP A 58 8.02 32.58 7.48
CA TRP A 58 7.50 31.27 7.89
C TRP A 58 7.65 31.08 9.41
N ALA A 59 6.55 30.80 10.08
CA ALA A 59 6.44 30.73 11.54
C ALA A 59 5.93 29.38 12.03
N ASP A 60 6.12 28.32 11.22
CA ASP A 60 5.67 26.96 11.53
C ASP A 60 4.16 26.85 11.81
N ASP A 61 3.39 27.64 11.05
CA ASP A 61 1.94 27.77 11.18
C ASP A 61 1.33 28.20 9.83
N PHE A 62 0.65 27.26 9.16
CA PHE A 62 -0.05 27.52 7.90
C PHE A 62 -1.22 28.49 8.10
N ALA A 63 -1.99 28.35 9.18
CA ALA A 63 -3.10 29.25 9.48
C ALA A 63 -2.63 30.70 9.67
N ALA A 64 -1.48 30.93 10.29
CA ALA A 64 -0.93 32.27 10.46
C ALA A 64 -0.63 32.94 9.11
N ALA A 65 0.04 32.23 8.20
CA ALA A 65 0.32 32.74 6.84
C ALA A 65 -0.98 32.97 6.04
N ARG A 66 -1.95 32.05 6.14
CA ARG A 66 -3.25 32.22 5.47
C ARG A 66 -4.05 33.38 6.02
N ASN A 67 -4.08 33.56 7.34
CA ASN A 67 -4.76 34.67 8.00
C ASN A 67 -4.11 36.01 7.64
N PHE A 68 -2.77 36.06 7.51
CA PHE A 68 -2.09 37.25 6.99
C PHE A 68 -2.54 37.58 5.56
N ALA A 69 -2.73 36.57 4.70
CA ALA A 69 -3.30 36.78 3.36
C ALA A 69 -4.74 37.32 3.41
N LEU A 70 -5.57 36.87 4.36
CA LEU A 70 -6.92 37.41 4.56
C LEU A 70 -6.88 38.88 4.96
N ASP A 71 -5.91 39.28 5.80
CA ASP A 71 -5.78 40.67 6.24
C ASP A 71 -5.35 41.63 5.12
N GLN A 72 -4.76 41.11 4.02
CA GLN A 72 -4.43 41.90 2.82
C GLN A 72 -5.56 41.98 1.79
N ALA A 73 -6.58 41.12 1.90
CA ALA A 73 -7.70 41.08 0.97
C ALA A 73 -8.71 42.20 1.24
N SER A 74 -9.40 42.65 0.19
CA SER A 74 -10.41 43.72 0.23
C SER A 74 -11.77 43.30 -0.33
N GLY A 75 -11.87 42.12 -0.95
CA GLY A 75 -13.09 41.57 -1.51
C GLY A 75 -14.13 41.21 -0.45
N ASP A 76 -15.42 41.20 -0.83
CA ASP A 76 -16.51 40.71 0.03
C ASP A 76 -16.43 39.18 0.26
N TRP A 77 -15.83 38.47 -0.69
CA TRP A 77 -15.63 37.02 -0.68
C TRP A 77 -14.16 36.69 -0.96
N ILE A 78 -13.69 35.61 -0.35
CA ILE A 78 -12.36 35.04 -0.55
C ILE A 78 -12.51 33.75 -1.33
N VAL A 79 -11.77 33.63 -2.42
CA VAL A 79 -11.37 32.36 -2.99
C VAL A 79 -9.95 32.08 -2.51
N PHE A 80 -9.76 31.05 -1.70
CA PHE A 80 -8.42 30.68 -1.24
C PHE A 80 -7.99 29.44 -2.00
N LEU A 81 -6.88 29.45 -2.72
CA LEU A 81 -6.34 28.28 -3.43
C LEU A 81 -4.91 27.99 -2.97
N ASP A 82 -4.56 26.72 -2.89
CA ASP A 82 -3.15 26.33 -2.84
C ASP A 82 -2.55 26.43 -4.26
N ALA A 83 -1.24 26.65 -4.38
CA ALA A 83 -0.61 26.96 -5.67
C ALA A 83 -0.72 25.81 -6.69
N ASP A 84 -0.84 24.58 -6.22
CA ASP A 84 -1.03 23.35 -6.97
C ASP A 84 -2.52 23.01 -7.23
N GLU A 85 -3.43 23.91 -6.86
CA GLU A 85 -4.86 23.86 -7.14
C GLU A 85 -5.25 24.83 -8.26
N TYR A 86 -6.24 24.45 -9.05
CA TYR A 86 -6.81 25.31 -10.08
C TYR A 86 -8.25 24.92 -10.39
N PHE A 87 -9.09 25.88 -10.76
CA PHE A 87 -10.46 25.54 -11.18
C PHE A 87 -10.44 24.71 -12.46
N GLU A 88 -11.33 23.71 -12.52
CA GLU A 88 -11.52 22.91 -13.73
C GLU A 88 -11.89 23.84 -14.91
N PRO A 89 -11.30 23.62 -16.11
CA PRO A 89 -11.63 24.41 -17.28
C PRO A 89 -13.14 24.54 -17.50
N ASP A 90 -13.57 25.72 -17.96
CA ASP A 90 -14.97 26.09 -18.21
C ASP A 90 -15.88 26.19 -16.99
N LYS A 91 -15.44 25.82 -15.79
CA LYS A 91 -16.27 25.90 -14.57
C LYS A 91 -16.06 27.19 -13.77
N SER A 92 -14.87 27.80 -13.82
CA SER A 92 -14.59 29.04 -13.07
C SER A 92 -15.46 30.21 -13.51
N VAL A 93 -16.02 30.19 -14.72
CA VAL A 93 -17.00 31.19 -15.21
C VAL A 93 -18.25 31.29 -14.33
N ASN A 94 -18.57 30.22 -13.60
CA ASN A 94 -19.73 30.17 -12.72
C ASN A 94 -19.48 30.85 -11.37
N LEU A 95 -18.23 31.16 -11.00
CA LEU A 95 -17.86 31.73 -9.70
C LEU A 95 -18.68 33.00 -9.36
N PRO A 96 -18.80 34.00 -10.24
CA PRO A 96 -19.61 35.19 -9.94
C PRO A 96 -21.10 34.86 -9.76
N ALA A 97 -21.64 33.87 -10.49
CA ALA A 97 -23.03 33.45 -10.36
C ALA A 97 -23.29 32.75 -9.03
N VAL A 98 -22.37 31.87 -8.61
CA VAL A 98 -22.41 31.20 -7.30
C VAL A 98 -22.39 32.24 -6.18
N VAL A 99 -21.43 33.17 -6.22
CA VAL A 99 -21.33 34.25 -5.22
C VAL A 99 -22.59 35.10 -5.18
N ARG A 100 -23.15 35.51 -6.32
CA ARG A 100 -24.42 36.26 -6.36
C ARG A 100 -25.56 35.50 -5.69
N LYS A 101 -25.66 34.19 -5.90
CA LYS A 101 -26.73 33.35 -5.34
C LYS A 101 -26.65 33.25 -3.81
N VAL A 102 -25.44 33.15 -3.25
CA VAL A 102 -25.25 32.99 -1.80
C VAL A 102 -25.09 34.33 -1.06
N HIS A 103 -24.64 35.39 -1.72
CA HIS A 103 -24.29 36.67 -1.08
C HIS A 103 -25.46 37.30 -0.33
N GLY A 104 -26.70 37.21 -0.86
CA GLY A 104 -27.89 37.75 -0.21
C GLY A 104 -28.27 37.06 1.10
N ASN A 105 -27.87 35.81 1.31
CA ASN A 105 -28.16 35.06 2.53
C ASN A 105 -26.98 35.16 3.52
N ARG A 106 -27.07 36.10 4.47
CA ARG A 106 -26.02 36.34 5.50
C ARG A 106 -25.80 35.17 6.47
N LYS A 107 -26.66 34.15 6.46
CA LYS A 107 -26.46 32.93 7.26
C LYS A 107 -25.43 31.98 6.65
N ILE A 108 -25.19 32.07 5.33
CA ILE A 108 -24.20 31.23 4.64
C ILE A 108 -22.83 31.88 4.79
N ASP A 109 -21.88 31.18 5.40
CA ASP A 109 -20.52 31.67 5.61
C ASP A 109 -19.57 31.21 4.50
N ALA A 110 -19.77 30.00 3.99
CA ALA A 110 -18.86 29.39 3.01
C ALA A 110 -19.56 28.45 2.01
N VAL A 111 -18.84 28.13 0.94
CA VAL A 111 -19.24 27.21 -0.11
C VAL A 111 -18.20 26.09 -0.20
N CYS A 112 -18.67 24.85 -0.08
CA CYS A 112 -17.88 23.65 -0.28
C CYS A 112 -17.90 23.25 -1.75
N ILE A 113 -16.71 23.00 -2.31
CA ILE A 113 -16.50 22.69 -3.72
C ILE A 113 -15.86 21.31 -3.81
N LEU A 114 -16.27 20.51 -4.79
CA LEU A 114 -15.61 19.24 -5.07
C LEU A 114 -14.20 19.50 -5.62
N MET A 115 -13.20 18.93 -4.97
CA MET A 115 -11.82 18.86 -5.43
C MET A 115 -11.53 17.47 -6.00
N LYS A 116 -10.99 17.43 -7.20
CA LYS A 116 -10.48 16.25 -7.89
C LYS A 116 -8.97 16.19 -7.72
N HIS A 117 -8.48 15.16 -7.02
CA HIS A 117 -7.06 14.87 -6.95
C HIS A 117 -6.65 14.18 -8.23
N MET A 118 -5.72 14.78 -8.97
CA MET A 118 -5.29 14.30 -10.28
C MET A 118 -3.97 13.54 -10.12
N GLU A 119 -3.81 12.42 -10.83
CA GLU A 119 -2.53 11.69 -10.86
C GLU A 119 -1.40 12.52 -11.47
N LYS A 120 -1.74 13.31 -12.49
CA LYS A 120 -0.89 14.26 -13.21
C LYS A 120 -1.78 15.34 -13.83
N LEU A 121 -1.18 16.39 -14.40
CA LEU A 121 -1.87 17.57 -14.92
C LEU A 121 -3.12 17.24 -15.77
N ASP A 122 -3.00 16.23 -16.65
CA ASP A 122 -4.06 15.74 -17.54
C ASP A 122 -4.42 14.26 -17.30
N GLY A 123 -4.14 13.75 -16.10
CA GLY A 123 -4.43 12.37 -15.71
C GLY A 123 -5.90 12.15 -15.32
N PRO A 124 -6.29 10.91 -15.00
CA PRO A 124 -7.56 10.65 -14.35
C PRO A 124 -7.59 11.23 -12.92
N ALA A 125 -8.80 11.49 -12.41
CA ALA A 125 -8.99 11.80 -11.00
C ALA A 125 -8.84 10.50 -10.19
N ILE A 126 -7.93 10.50 -9.21
CA ILE A 126 -7.61 9.36 -8.35
C ILE A 126 -8.30 9.41 -6.98
N ALA A 127 -8.79 10.59 -6.59
CA ALA A 127 -9.60 10.79 -5.39
C ALA A 127 -10.46 12.05 -5.51
N HIS A 128 -11.48 12.12 -4.67
CA HIS A 128 -12.42 13.23 -4.61
C HIS A 128 -12.59 13.66 -3.16
N THR A 129 -12.53 14.96 -2.89
CA THR A 129 -12.74 15.51 -1.55
C THR A 129 -13.59 16.76 -1.63
N GLN A 130 -14.49 16.96 -0.67
CA GLN A 130 -15.26 18.19 -0.54
C GLN A 130 -14.45 19.18 0.31
N ILE A 131 -14.14 20.35 -0.23
CA ILE A 131 -13.29 21.34 0.44
C ILE A 131 -13.86 22.75 0.39
N VAL A 132 -13.65 23.50 1.47
CA VAL A 132 -14.03 24.92 1.53
C VAL A 132 -12.91 25.76 0.94
N ARG A 133 -13.18 26.33 -0.24
CA ARG A 133 -12.27 27.22 -0.98
C ARG A 133 -12.91 28.57 -1.33
N LEU A 134 -14.19 28.77 -1.00
CA LEU A 134 -14.93 30.02 -1.20
C LEU A 134 -15.69 30.38 0.08
N PHE A 135 -15.39 31.53 0.68
CA PHE A 135 -16.03 31.97 1.93
C PHE A 135 -16.10 33.49 2.06
N ARG A 136 -16.96 33.98 2.94
CA ARG A 136 -17.11 35.42 3.16
C ARG A 136 -15.86 36.00 3.80
N HIS A 137 -15.43 37.14 3.29
CA HIS A 137 -14.40 37.90 3.95
C HIS A 137 -14.97 38.59 5.20
N SER A 138 -14.48 38.20 6.37
CA SER A 138 -14.89 38.77 7.65
C SER A 138 -13.79 38.62 8.68
N ARG A 139 -13.60 39.60 9.57
CA ARG A 139 -12.69 39.47 10.72
C ARG A 139 -13.06 38.32 11.68
N SER A 140 -14.31 37.89 11.64
CA SER A 140 -14.79 36.78 12.47
C SER A 140 -14.51 35.40 11.90
N ILE A 141 -14.12 35.28 10.62
CA ILE A 141 -13.81 34.02 9.94
C ILE A 141 -12.29 33.94 9.77
N ARG A 142 -11.63 32.99 10.43
CA ARG A 142 -10.18 32.84 10.44
C ARG A 142 -9.79 31.37 10.36
N TYR A 143 -8.64 31.09 9.75
CA TYR A 143 -8.03 29.76 9.79
C TYR A 143 -7.55 29.46 11.21
N GLN A 144 -7.77 28.23 11.66
CA GLN A 144 -7.28 27.68 12.92
C GLN A 144 -6.66 26.30 12.67
N GLY A 145 -5.63 25.95 13.45
CA GLY A 145 -4.78 24.77 13.26
C GLY A 145 -3.45 25.13 12.58
N ARG A 146 -2.31 24.70 13.13
CA ARG A 146 -0.97 24.96 12.56
C ARG A 146 -0.78 24.22 11.24
N ILE A 147 -1.38 23.03 11.13
CA ILE A 147 -1.46 22.19 9.93
C ILE A 147 -2.88 21.65 9.81
N HIS A 148 -3.33 21.39 8.57
CA HIS A 148 -4.70 20.95 8.28
C HIS A 148 -5.71 22.00 8.73
N GLU A 149 -5.32 23.26 8.52
CA GLU A 149 -6.01 24.44 8.89
C GLU A 149 -7.38 24.53 8.21
N ALA A 150 -8.40 24.80 9.01
CA ALA A 150 -9.77 25.01 8.53
C ALA A 150 -10.26 26.39 8.98
N ILE A 151 -11.23 26.95 8.26
CA ILE A 151 -11.85 28.21 8.67
C ILE A 151 -12.87 27.99 9.78
N PHE A 152 -12.82 28.84 10.80
CA PHE A 152 -13.79 28.90 11.88
C PHE A 152 -14.36 30.30 12.00
N LYS A 153 -15.64 30.40 12.36
CA LYS A 153 -16.33 31.65 12.67
C LYS A 153 -16.43 31.82 14.18
N GLN A 154 -15.58 32.68 14.76
CA GLN A 154 -15.50 32.88 16.22
C GLN A 154 -15.34 31.56 16.99
N GLY A 155 -14.47 30.66 16.49
CA GLY A 155 -14.22 29.35 17.11
C GLY A 155 -15.30 28.30 16.87
N ARG A 156 -16.31 28.57 16.03
CA ARG A 156 -17.34 27.59 15.64
C ARG A 156 -17.24 27.24 14.17
N SER A 157 -17.71 26.05 13.80
CA SER A 157 -17.80 25.64 12.40
C SER A 157 -18.64 26.64 11.58
N PRO A 158 -18.18 27.03 10.38
CA PRO A 158 -18.93 27.95 9.52
C PRO A 158 -20.19 27.26 8.98
N VAL A 159 -21.20 28.05 8.64
CA VAL A 159 -22.36 27.52 7.91
C VAL A 159 -22.00 27.37 6.44
N VAL A 160 -21.89 26.12 5.98
CA VAL A 160 -21.43 25.77 4.64
C VAL A 160 -22.59 25.29 3.76
N VAL A 161 -22.56 25.65 2.47
CA VAL A 161 -23.42 25.04 1.45
C VAL A 161 -22.57 24.27 0.43
N TYR A 162 -23.09 23.14 -0.05
CA TYR A 162 -22.44 22.32 -1.05
C TYR A 162 -22.97 22.66 -2.43
N ILE A 163 -22.08 22.68 -3.43
CA ILE A 163 -22.48 22.87 -4.83
C ILE A 163 -22.14 21.61 -5.65
N PRO A 164 -22.98 21.27 -6.65
CA PRO A 164 -22.69 20.14 -7.52
C PRO A 164 -21.40 20.33 -8.31
N GLU A 165 -20.70 19.24 -8.60
CA GLU A 165 -19.54 19.22 -9.48
C GLU A 165 -19.82 19.86 -10.84
N SER A 166 -21.02 19.64 -11.38
CA SER A 166 -21.47 20.21 -12.66
C SER A 166 -21.49 21.75 -12.65
N THR A 167 -21.57 22.37 -11.46
CA THR A 167 -21.50 23.82 -11.31
C THR A 167 -20.05 24.29 -11.19
N MET A 168 -19.27 23.66 -10.31
CA MET A 168 -17.88 24.05 -10.06
C MET A 168 -17.09 22.89 -9.48
N ALA A 169 -15.82 22.79 -9.89
CA ALA A 169 -14.87 21.82 -9.36
C ALA A 169 -13.45 22.39 -9.40
N ILE A 170 -12.61 21.94 -8.47
CA ILE A 170 -11.19 22.26 -8.39
C ILE A 170 -10.40 21.01 -8.77
N ARG A 171 -9.28 21.19 -9.46
CA ARG A 171 -8.29 20.14 -9.72
C ARG A 171 -7.06 20.41 -8.87
N HIS A 172 -6.51 19.36 -8.27
CA HIS A 172 -5.32 19.44 -7.42
C HIS A 172 -4.26 18.45 -7.91
N THR A 173 -3.07 18.97 -8.23
CA THR A 173 -1.97 18.20 -8.85
C THR A 173 -0.78 17.92 -7.93
N GLY A 174 -0.74 18.47 -6.71
CA GLY A 174 0.35 18.26 -5.74
C GLY A 174 0.27 16.98 -4.92
N TYR A 175 -0.64 16.07 -5.30
CA TYR A 175 -0.84 14.79 -4.62
C TYR A 175 -0.01 13.67 -5.28
N SER A 176 1.32 13.80 -5.28
CA SER A 176 2.16 12.64 -5.62
C SER A 176 2.31 11.74 -4.41
N GLN A 177 1.97 10.45 -4.54
CA GLN A 177 2.20 9.42 -3.51
C GLN A 177 3.66 9.40 -3.03
N SER A 178 4.61 9.73 -3.92
CA SER A 178 6.05 9.76 -3.60
C SER A 178 6.44 10.81 -2.55
N THR A 179 5.59 11.82 -2.30
CA THR A 179 5.88 12.92 -1.36
C THR A 179 5.15 12.78 -0.02
N LEU A 180 4.25 11.79 0.12
CA LEU A 180 3.45 11.63 1.33
C LEU A 180 4.29 11.36 2.59
N PRO A 181 5.32 10.50 2.59
CA PRO A 181 6.18 10.31 3.76
C PRO A 181 6.97 11.57 4.12
N GLU A 182 7.46 12.32 3.14
CA GLU A 182 8.18 13.58 3.38
C GLU A 182 7.26 14.65 3.99
N LYS A 183 6.03 14.77 3.48
CA LYS A 183 4.99 15.62 4.07
C LYS A 183 4.67 15.19 5.50
N ALA A 184 4.55 13.90 5.78
CA ALA A 184 4.34 13.39 7.13
C ALA A 184 5.51 13.73 8.06
N ARG A 185 6.77 13.56 7.63
CA ARG A 185 7.96 13.94 8.42
C ARG A 185 8.01 15.43 8.74
N ARG A 186 7.61 16.28 7.79
CA ARG A 186 7.53 17.73 7.98
C ARG A 186 6.40 18.12 8.93
N ASN A 187 5.24 17.46 8.80
CA ASN A 187 4.03 17.86 9.52
C ASN A 187 3.99 17.32 10.96
N LEU A 188 4.56 16.15 11.21
CA LEU A 188 4.49 15.45 12.49
C LEU A 188 4.96 16.32 13.68
N PRO A 189 6.12 17.01 13.63
CA PRO A 189 6.57 17.84 14.76
C PRO A 189 5.61 18.98 15.11
N LEU A 190 4.91 19.54 14.12
CA LEU A 190 3.96 20.64 14.34
C LEU A 190 2.68 20.14 15.00
N LEU A 191 2.21 18.94 14.62
CA LEU A 191 1.07 18.30 15.27
C LEU A 191 1.41 17.87 16.70
N GLU A 192 2.61 17.36 16.95
CA GLU A 192 3.10 17.05 18.31
C GLU A 192 3.21 18.32 19.17
N GLN A 193 3.59 19.44 18.56
CA GLN A 193 3.61 20.74 19.23
C GLN A 193 2.19 21.22 19.56
N GLU A 194 1.17 21.03 18.71
CA GLU A 194 -0.23 21.34 19.06
C GLU A 194 -0.69 20.58 20.31
N VAL A 195 -0.29 19.31 20.44
CA VAL A 195 -0.58 18.50 21.63
C VAL A 195 0.14 19.06 22.87
N THR A 196 1.41 19.43 22.71
CA THR A 196 2.24 19.98 23.80
C THR A 196 1.73 21.35 24.26
N ASP A 197 1.32 22.20 23.33
CA ASP A 197 0.82 23.55 23.60
C ASP A 197 -0.64 23.55 24.10
N HIS A 198 -1.28 22.38 24.25
CA HIS A 198 -2.70 22.22 24.56
C HIS A 198 -3.65 22.95 23.59
N HIS A 199 -3.27 23.01 22.31
CA HIS A 199 -4.03 23.64 21.21
C HIS A 199 -4.61 22.61 20.23
N THR A 200 -4.87 21.38 20.67
CA THR A 200 -5.45 20.32 19.84
C THR A 200 -6.85 20.65 19.36
N ASN A 201 -7.18 20.30 18.12
CA ASN A 201 -8.55 20.29 17.60
C ASN A 201 -9.06 18.84 17.42
N CYS A 202 -10.32 18.68 17.00
CA CYS A 202 -10.96 17.37 16.83
C CYS A 202 -10.31 16.45 15.78
N LEU A 203 -9.44 16.97 14.91
CA LEU A 203 -8.72 16.22 13.88
C LEU A 203 -7.24 16.02 14.19
N THR A 204 -6.67 16.70 15.19
CA THR A 204 -5.23 16.62 15.49
C THR A 204 -4.77 15.17 15.71
N TYR A 205 -5.51 14.38 16.49
CA TYR A 205 -5.17 12.96 16.74
C TYR A 205 -5.35 12.07 15.51
N TYR A 206 -6.33 12.35 14.66
CA TYR A 206 -6.49 11.67 13.38
C TYR A 206 -5.27 11.90 12.48
N TYR A 207 -4.81 13.15 12.34
CA TYR A 207 -3.65 13.47 11.51
C TYR A 207 -2.32 12.96 12.09
N LEU A 208 -2.17 12.92 13.41
CA LEU A 208 -1.06 12.24 14.07
C LEU A 208 -1.05 10.75 13.71
N SER A 209 -2.20 10.07 13.86
CA SER A 209 -2.35 8.67 13.49
C SER A 209 -1.99 8.43 12.01
N GLN A 210 -2.53 9.25 11.10
CA GLN A 210 -2.22 9.17 9.67
C GLN A 210 -0.72 9.36 9.38
N SER A 211 -0.09 10.35 10.00
CA SER A 211 1.32 10.65 9.80
C SER A 211 2.20 9.49 10.26
N HIS A 212 1.90 8.89 11.41
CA HIS A 212 2.61 7.70 11.90
C HIS A 212 2.38 6.47 11.01
N ILE A 213 1.17 6.25 10.45
CA ILE A 213 0.93 5.19 9.45
C ILE A 213 1.84 5.38 8.23
N LEU A 214 1.93 6.61 7.70
CA LEU A 214 2.77 6.93 6.53
C LEU A 214 4.28 6.79 6.80
N LEU A 215 4.68 6.80 8.07
CA LEU A 215 6.06 6.60 8.52
C LEU A 215 6.33 5.19 9.04
N HIS A 216 5.37 4.27 8.92
CA HIS A 216 5.46 2.89 9.41
C HIS A 216 5.68 2.76 10.92
N GLN A 217 5.23 3.76 11.69
CA GLN A 217 5.29 3.81 13.15
C GLN A 217 3.95 3.34 13.74
N TYR A 218 3.69 2.04 13.66
CA TYR A 218 2.34 1.50 13.82
C TYR A 218 1.82 1.57 15.26
N GLU A 219 2.71 1.49 16.26
CA GLU A 219 2.36 1.61 17.69
C GLU A 219 1.81 3.01 17.99
N GLN A 220 2.53 4.05 17.60
CA GLN A 220 2.10 5.44 17.76
C GLN A 220 0.82 5.70 16.96
N ALA A 221 0.74 5.18 15.74
CA ALA A 221 -0.46 5.30 14.92
C ALA A 221 -1.70 4.72 15.60
N ALA A 222 -1.59 3.54 16.24
CA ALA A 222 -2.69 2.91 16.98
C ALA A 222 -3.09 3.74 18.22
N GLN A 223 -2.11 4.24 18.98
CA GLN A 223 -2.38 5.08 20.15
C GLN A 223 -3.14 6.36 19.79
N TYR A 224 -2.72 7.05 18.74
CA TYR A 224 -3.40 8.27 18.30
C TYR A 224 -4.75 7.99 17.64
N ALA A 225 -4.92 6.83 16.98
CA ALA A 225 -6.24 6.41 16.48
C ALA A 225 -7.24 6.24 17.63
N LEU A 226 -6.83 5.60 18.74
CA LEU A 226 -7.68 5.46 19.93
C LEU A 226 -8.03 6.82 20.56
N LYS A 227 -7.04 7.70 20.74
CA LYS A 227 -7.29 9.07 21.24
C LYS A 227 -8.25 9.87 20.36
N SER A 228 -8.19 9.65 19.04
CA SER A 228 -9.13 10.26 18.11
C SER A 228 -10.57 9.74 18.30
N LEU A 229 -10.74 8.46 18.65
CA LEU A 229 -12.04 7.83 18.89
C LEU A 229 -12.64 8.22 20.25
N GLU A 230 -11.81 8.49 21.25
CA GLU A 230 -12.24 9.01 22.57
C GLU A 230 -12.91 10.39 22.47
N ASN A 231 -12.51 11.22 21.50
CA ASN A 231 -13.03 12.58 21.26
C ASN A 231 -14.14 12.61 20.18
N ASN A 232 -15.06 11.63 20.19
CA ASN A 232 -15.97 11.30 19.08
C ASN A 232 -16.96 12.43 18.69
N GLU A 233 -17.45 13.26 19.61
CA GLU A 233 -18.56 14.19 19.31
C GLU A 233 -18.19 15.29 18.30
N GLU A 234 -16.94 15.79 18.33
CA GLU A 234 -16.50 16.85 17.42
C GLU A 234 -15.98 16.32 16.07
N ILE A 235 -15.40 15.11 16.05
CA ILE A 235 -14.93 14.50 14.79
C ILE A 235 -16.09 14.00 13.92
N LEU A 236 -17.24 13.66 14.51
CA LEU A 236 -18.45 13.24 13.78
C LEU A 236 -18.94 14.30 12.78
N ALA A 237 -18.59 15.58 12.98
CA ALA A 237 -18.89 16.65 12.03
C ALA A 237 -17.95 16.68 10.80
N SER A 238 -16.88 15.87 10.78
CA SER A 238 -15.91 15.78 9.69
C SER A 238 -16.26 14.68 8.68
N THR A 239 -15.62 14.68 7.51
CA THR A 239 -15.79 13.62 6.49
C THR A 239 -14.89 12.40 6.72
N VAL A 240 -14.11 12.35 7.80
CA VAL A 240 -13.03 11.36 8.03
C VAL A 240 -13.18 10.57 9.34
N HIS A 241 -14.32 10.65 10.02
CA HIS A 241 -14.55 10.01 11.33
C HIS A 241 -14.56 8.47 11.31
N HIS A 242 -14.56 7.84 10.13
CA HIS A 242 -14.35 6.40 9.98
C HIS A 242 -12.86 6.00 9.94
N LYS A 243 -11.96 6.92 9.56
CA LYS A 243 -10.54 6.63 9.35
C LYS A 243 -9.80 6.15 10.61
N PRO A 244 -10.07 6.66 11.83
CA PRO A 244 -9.40 6.16 13.02
C PRO A 244 -9.60 4.66 13.26
N TYR A 245 -10.79 4.11 12.98
CA TYR A 245 -11.03 2.67 13.04
C TYR A 245 -10.10 1.91 12.08
N ILE A 246 -10.00 2.37 10.83
CA ILE A 246 -9.14 1.77 9.80
C ILE A 246 -7.68 1.81 10.22
N PHE A 247 -7.20 2.96 10.70
CA PHE A 247 -5.79 3.12 11.10
C PHE A 247 -5.44 2.27 12.31
N TYR A 248 -6.34 2.17 13.30
CA TYR A 248 -6.15 1.26 14.42
C TYR A 248 -6.03 -0.19 13.95
N ILE A 249 -7.03 -0.69 13.21
CA ILE A 249 -7.06 -2.09 12.74
C ILE A 249 -5.82 -2.38 11.88
N LYS A 250 -5.49 -1.47 10.96
CA LYS A 250 -4.31 -1.58 10.09
C LYS A 250 -3.01 -1.62 10.89
N SER A 251 -2.84 -0.76 11.90
CA SER A 251 -1.68 -0.79 12.79
C SER A 251 -1.56 -2.14 13.50
N MET A 252 -2.64 -2.64 14.09
CA MET A 252 -2.62 -3.92 14.80
C MET A 252 -2.29 -5.10 13.87
N ILE A 253 -2.73 -5.03 12.60
CA ILE A 253 -2.33 -6.01 11.57
C ILE A 253 -0.82 -5.95 11.30
N PHE A 254 -0.25 -4.75 11.14
CA PHE A 254 1.19 -4.61 10.87
C PHE A 254 2.08 -4.96 12.06
N LEU A 255 1.58 -4.77 13.29
CA LEU A 255 2.25 -5.17 14.52
C LEU A 255 2.12 -6.68 14.81
N ASN A 256 1.36 -7.41 14.00
CA ASN A 256 1.02 -8.82 14.24
C ASN A 256 0.26 -9.03 15.57
N GLU A 257 -0.47 -8.01 16.04
CA GLU A 257 -1.28 -8.00 17.28
C GLU A 257 -2.79 -8.01 16.99
N TYR A 258 -3.17 -8.49 15.81
CA TYR A 258 -4.56 -8.48 15.34
C TYR A 258 -5.47 -9.48 16.08
N GLN A 259 -4.94 -10.49 16.77
CA GLN A 259 -5.73 -11.50 17.48
C GLN A 259 -6.36 -11.00 18.80
N THR A 260 -6.13 -9.74 19.19
CA THR A 260 -6.64 -9.20 20.45
C THR A 260 -8.16 -8.98 20.40
N ALA A 261 -8.85 -9.23 21.52
CA ALA A 261 -10.29 -8.98 21.65
C ALA A 261 -10.67 -7.50 21.37
N GLN A 262 -9.74 -6.58 21.62
CA GLN A 262 -9.93 -5.16 21.32
C GLN A 262 -10.05 -4.91 19.81
N VAL A 263 -9.26 -5.59 18.97
CA VAL A 263 -9.34 -5.47 17.51
C VAL A 263 -10.67 -6.02 16.99
N ALA A 264 -11.09 -7.19 17.48
CA ALA A 264 -12.40 -7.76 17.13
C ALA A 264 -13.55 -6.80 17.49
N THR A 265 -13.49 -6.19 18.67
CA THR A 265 -14.47 -5.19 19.11
C THR A 265 -14.46 -3.96 18.19
N MET A 266 -13.27 -3.46 17.83
CA MET A 266 -13.11 -2.31 16.94
C MET A 266 -13.69 -2.57 15.54
N VAL A 267 -13.42 -3.75 14.97
CA VAL A 267 -13.97 -4.17 13.67
C VAL A 267 -15.50 -4.21 13.72
N LYS A 268 -16.06 -4.78 14.80
CA LYS A 268 -17.51 -4.87 14.99
C LYS A 268 -18.15 -3.48 15.10
N GLU A 269 -17.58 -2.61 15.91
CA GLU A 269 -18.09 -1.24 16.09
C GLU A 269 -18.04 -0.46 14.76
N ALA A 270 -16.94 -0.57 14.02
CA ALA A 270 -16.77 0.05 12.72
C ALA A 270 -17.83 -0.40 11.71
N LEU A 271 -18.08 -1.71 11.62
CA LEU A 271 -19.10 -2.28 10.73
C LEU A 271 -20.52 -1.90 11.15
N GLN A 272 -20.81 -1.79 12.45
CA GLN A 272 -22.11 -1.33 12.93
C GLN A 272 -22.37 0.14 12.56
N LYS A 273 -21.34 0.99 12.63
CA LYS A 273 -21.45 2.42 12.35
C LYS A 273 -21.42 2.74 10.86
N TYR A 274 -20.67 1.97 10.08
CA TYR A 274 -20.45 2.21 8.65
C TYR A 274 -20.57 0.90 7.81
N PRO A 275 -21.74 0.25 7.80
CA PRO A 275 -21.92 -1.08 7.22
C PRO A 275 -21.60 -1.14 5.72
N ASP A 276 -21.87 -0.06 4.99
CA ASP A 276 -21.68 0.02 3.53
C ASP A 276 -20.44 0.84 3.13
N HIS A 277 -19.52 1.12 4.06
CA HIS A 277 -18.32 1.91 3.72
C HIS A 277 -17.23 1.03 3.10
N PRO A 278 -16.80 1.27 1.85
CA PRO A 278 -15.88 0.39 1.13
C PRO A 278 -14.55 0.15 1.85
N GLU A 279 -13.95 1.20 2.42
CA GLU A 279 -12.68 1.06 3.16
C GLU A 279 -12.82 0.26 4.47
N ILE A 280 -13.99 0.33 5.13
CA ILE A 280 -14.23 -0.42 6.37
C ILE A 280 -14.39 -1.90 6.02
N LEU A 281 -15.23 -2.21 5.02
CA LEU A 281 -15.39 -3.57 4.50
C LEU A 281 -14.05 -4.16 4.03
N HIS A 282 -13.22 -3.37 3.34
CA HIS A 282 -11.87 -3.80 2.94
C HIS A 282 -11.01 -4.14 4.15
N CYS A 283 -10.92 -3.21 5.12
CA CYS A 283 -10.10 -3.39 6.31
C CYS A 283 -10.56 -4.61 7.13
N SER A 284 -11.86 -4.82 7.27
CA SER A 284 -12.45 -6.02 7.88
C SER A 284 -12.11 -7.30 7.12
N GLY A 285 -12.14 -7.26 5.77
CA GLY A 285 -11.72 -8.39 4.93
C GLY A 285 -10.25 -8.75 5.12
N VAL A 286 -9.36 -7.76 5.16
CA VAL A 286 -7.92 -7.97 5.43
C VAL A 286 -7.69 -8.49 6.85
N TYR A 287 -8.43 -7.99 7.85
CA TYR A 287 -8.41 -8.52 9.20
C TYR A 287 -8.77 -10.01 9.23
N GLN A 288 -9.88 -10.42 8.59
CA GLN A 288 -10.29 -11.83 8.51
C GLN A 288 -9.26 -12.68 7.75
N LEU A 289 -8.64 -12.13 6.70
CA LEU A 289 -7.57 -12.80 5.96
C LEU A 289 -6.37 -13.12 6.86
N LYS A 290 -6.01 -12.20 7.79
CA LYS A 290 -4.94 -12.40 8.77
C LYS A 290 -5.29 -13.41 9.86
N GLN A 291 -6.57 -13.45 10.26
CA GLN A 291 -7.09 -14.44 11.19
C GLN A 291 -7.19 -15.85 10.58
N GLY A 292 -7.02 -16.00 9.26
CA GLY A 292 -7.18 -17.27 8.56
C GLY A 292 -8.62 -17.64 8.25
N HIS A 293 -9.56 -16.71 8.42
CA HIS A 293 -10.97 -16.85 8.03
C HIS A 293 -11.15 -16.44 6.56
N TYR A 294 -10.61 -17.23 5.62
CA TYR A 294 -10.57 -16.88 4.21
C TYR A 294 -11.95 -16.76 3.58
N GLY A 295 -12.94 -17.56 4.02
CA GLY A 295 -14.31 -17.45 3.55
C GLY A 295 -14.93 -16.08 3.89
N GLN A 296 -14.82 -15.66 5.15
CA GLN A 296 -15.32 -14.35 5.59
C GLN A 296 -14.55 -13.20 4.95
N ALA A 297 -13.22 -13.35 4.81
CA ALA A 297 -12.39 -12.38 4.10
C ALA A 297 -12.88 -12.17 2.67
N LEU A 298 -13.14 -13.25 1.93
CA LEU A 298 -13.65 -13.19 0.56
C LEU A 298 -14.99 -12.46 0.46
N ASP A 299 -15.89 -12.70 1.41
CA ASP A 299 -17.20 -12.05 1.44
C ASP A 299 -17.08 -10.54 1.68
N PHE A 300 -16.27 -10.12 2.65
CA PHE A 300 -16.01 -8.70 2.93
C PHE A 300 -15.34 -7.99 1.76
N LEU A 301 -14.32 -8.60 1.13
CA LEU A 301 -13.61 -8.01 -0.01
C LEU A 301 -14.54 -7.80 -1.22
N LYS A 302 -15.44 -8.76 -1.48
CA LYS A 302 -16.46 -8.61 -2.53
C LYS A 302 -17.48 -7.55 -2.19
N GLN A 303 -17.95 -7.49 -0.95
CA GLN A 303 -18.84 -6.44 -0.48
C GLN A 303 -18.20 -5.06 -0.64
N ALA A 304 -16.91 -4.92 -0.35
CA ALA A 304 -16.18 -3.67 -0.54
C ALA A 304 -16.19 -3.20 -2.01
N LEU A 305 -15.97 -4.11 -2.97
CA LEU A 305 -16.06 -3.81 -4.40
C LEU A 305 -17.47 -3.34 -4.80
N VAL A 306 -18.51 -4.01 -4.32
CA VAL A 306 -19.92 -3.65 -4.58
C VAL A 306 -20.29 -2.32 -3.93
N ALA A 307 -19.89 -2.11 -2.69
CA ALA A 307 -20.11 -0.86 -1.96
C ALA A 307 -19.45 0.32 -2.66
N ASN A 308 -18.24 0.14 -3.20
CA ASN A 308 -17.53 1.18 -3.92
C ASN A 308 -18.28 1.65 -5.19
N GLN A 309 -18.91 0.72 -5.93
CA GLN A 309 -19.69 1.06 -7.12
C GLN A 309 -20.94 1.91 -6.79
N ASN A 310 -21.47 1.76 -5.58
CA ASN A 310 -22.69 2.43 -5.13
C ASN A 310 -22.43 3.52 -4.07
N PHE A 311 -21.18 3.97 -3.94
CA PHE A 311 -20.80 4.89 -2.87
C PHE A 311 -21.24 6.32 -3.18
N HIS A 312 -22.24 6.81 -2.43
CA HIS A 312 -22.83 8.15 -2.60
C HIS A 312 -22.79 9.01 -1.33
N SER A 313 -21.90 8.67 -0.39
CA SER A 313 -21.74 9.40 0.86
C SER A 313 -20.88 10.67 0.73
N THR A 314 -21.01 11.59 1.68
CA THR A 314 -20.10 12.74 1.84
C THR A 314 -18.80 12.37 2.56
N LEU A 315 -18.69 11.15 3.09
CA LEU A 315 -17.48 10.63 3.71
C LEU A 315 -16.37 10.47 2.68
N ASP A 316 -15.13 10.66 3.12
CA ASP A 316 -13.95 10.40 2.32
C ASP A 316 -13.85 8.91 1.97
N ASN A 317 -13.45 8.61 0.73
CA ASN A 317 -13.31 7.24 0.25
C ASN A 317 -12.05 7.08 -0.61
N GLU A 318 -11.06 6.40 -0.04
CA GLU A 318 -9.79 6.08 -0.73
C GLU A 318 -9.77 4.68 -1.34
N PHE A 319 -10.84 3.90 -1.21
CA PHE A 319 -10.93 2.55 -1.78
C PHE A 319 -10.66 2.47 -3.30
N PRO A 320 -11.07 3.45 -4.15
CA PRO A 320 -10.73 3.42 -5.58
C PRO A 320 -9.23 3.26 -5.88
N LYS A 321 -8.35 3.75 -4.98
CA LYS A 321 -6.90 3.66 -5.13
C LYS A 321 -6.35 2.24 -4.94
N VAL A 322 -7.12 1.34 -4.33
CA VAL A 322 -6.68 -0.02 -3.96
C VAL A 322 -7.50 -1.12 -4.63
N VAL A 323 -8.34 -0.80 -5.60
CA VAL A 323 -9.19 -1.79 -6.32
C VAL A 323 -8.34 -2.92 -6.93
N GLY A 324 -7.21 -2.60 -7.56
CA GLY A 324 -6.29 -3.60 -8.11
C GLY A 324 -5.78 -4.56 -7.03
N LYS A 325 -5.38 -4.02 -5.89
CA LYS A 325 -4.93 -4.80 -4.72
C LYS A 325 -6.04 -5.69 -4.13
N VAL A 326 -7.27 -5.20 -4.06
CA VAL A 326 -8.42 -5.98 -3.57
C VAL A 326 -8.72 -7.16 -4.50
N HIS A 327 -8.64 -6.95 -5.82
CA HIS A 327 -8.76 -8.06 -6.78
C HIS A 327 -7.64 -9.09 -6.61
N GLU A 328 -6.40 -8.65 -6.34
CA GLU A 328 -5.29 -9.56 -6.02
C GLU A 328 -5.54 -10.36 -4.73
N GLU A 329 -6.02 -9.71 -3.66
CA GLU A 329 -6.36 -10.38 -2.39
C GLU A 329 -7.45 -11.45 -2.60
N ILE A 330 -8.48 -11.14 -3.38
CA ILE A 330 -9.53 -12.11 -3.77
C ILE A 330 -8.94 -13.26 -4.59
N ALA A 331 -8.08 -12.96 -5.57
CA ALA A 331 -7.44 -13.99 -6.41
C ALA A 331 -6.60 -14.95 -5.56
N LEU A 332 -5.82 -14.43 -4.60
CA LEU A 332 -5.02 -15.24 -3.69
C LEU A 332 -5.87 -16.14 -2.79
N ILE A 333 -7.04 -15.69 -2.35
CA ILE A 333 -8.00 -16.56 -1.62
C ILE A 333 -8.52 -17.65 -2.56
N TYR A 334 -8.89 -17.32 -3.79
CA TYR A 334 -9.33 -18.33 -4.75
C TYR A 334 -8.24 -19.35 -5.12
N ASP A 335 -6.96 -18.93 -5.18
CA ASP A 335 -5.84 -19.87 -5.30
C ASP A 335 -5.78 -20.83 -4.11
N LYS A 336 -5.87 -20.31 -2.87
CA LYS A 336 -5.94 -21.14 -1.66
C LYS A 336 -7.11 -22.11 -1.68
N MET A 337 -8.23 -21.73 -2.29
CA MET A 337 -9.42 -22.59 -2.44
C MET A 337 -9.30 -23.63 -3.57
N ASN A 338 -8.20 -23.67 -4.33
CA ASN A 338 -8.07 -24.47 -5.56
C ASN A 338 -9.19 -24.17 -6.59
N LYS A 339 -9.59 -22.90 -6.73
CA LYS A 339 -10.60 -22.43 -7.68
C LYS A 339 -9.93 -21.63 -8.82
N PRO A 340 -9.36 -22.30 -9.84
CA PRO A 340 -8.51 -21.64 -10.84
C PRO A 340 -9.25 -20.63 -11.72
N THR A 341 -10.52 -20.87 -12.06
CA THR A 341 -11.30 -19.97 -12.90
C THR A 341 -11.51 -18.58 -12.28
N PRO A 342 -12.13 -18.45 -11.09
CA PRO A 342 -12.28 -17.13 -10.46
C PRO A 342 -10.93 -16.55 -10.00
N CYS A 343 -9.93 -17.39 -9.70
CA CYS A 343 -8.56 -16.93 -9.44
C CYS A 343 -7.98 -16.20 -10.66
N PHE A 344 -8.07 -16.79 -11.85
CA PHE A 344 -7.62 -16.19 -13.10
C PHE A 344 -8.36 -14.88 -13.42
N GLU A 345 -9.70 -14.88 -13.32
CA GLU A 345 -10.53 -13.70 -13.57
C GLU A 345 -10.12 -12.51 -12.70
N HIS A 346 -10.00 -12.71 -11.38
CA HIS A 346 -9.59 -11.65 -10.46
C HIS A 346 -8.13 -11.24 -10.64
N THR A 347 -7.24 -12.17 -11.02
CA THR A 347 -5.84 -11.83 -11.33
C THR A 347 -5.74 -10.91 -12.55
N VAL A 348 -6.52 -11.17 -13.60
CA VAL A 348 -6.58 -10.30 -14.78
C VAL A 348 -7.15 -8.92 -14.42
N LEU A 349 -8.23 -8.86 -13.64
CA LEU A 349 -8.82 -7.58 -13.18
C LEU A 349 -7.82 -6.76 -12.34
N ALA A 350 -7.05 -7.41 -11.47
CA ALA A 350 -6.01 -6.76 -10.69
C ALA A 350 -4.97 -6.07 -11.59
N LEU A 351 -4.42 -6.81 -12.57
CA LEU A 351 -3.39 -6.32 -13.48
C LEU A 351 -3.92 -5.34 -14.54
N GLN A 352 -5.20 -5.40 -14.89
CA GLN A 352 -5.84 -4.38 -15.72
C GLN A 352 -6.01 -3.05 -14.99
N THR A 353 -6.18 -3.10 -13.67
CA THR A 353 -6.30 -1.91 -12.82
C THR A 353 -4.92 -1.34 -12.47
N GLU A 354 -3.97 -2.20 -12.13
CA GLU A 354 -2.61 -1.85 -11.73
C GLU A 354 -1.60 -2.82 -12.36
N LYS A 355 -1.05 -2.43 -13.51
CA LYS A 355 -0.22 -3.30 -14.38
C LYS A 355 1.01 -3.89 -13.69
N HIS A 356 1.64 -3.16 -12.78
CA HIS A 356 2.93 -3.55 -12.21
C HIS A 356 2.83 -4.25 -10.85
N LEU A 357 1.66 -4.84 -10.54
CA LEU A 357 1.49 -5.72 -9.38
C LEU A 357 2.26 -7.05 -9.56
N GLY A 358 3.48 -7.10 -9.04
CA GLY A 358 4.39 -8.26 -9.20
C GLY A 358 3.85 -9.59 -8.67
N SER A 359 3.10 -9.59 -7.56
CA SER A 359 2.48 -10.80 -7.00
C SER A 359 1.33 -11.31 -7.87
N ALA A 360 0.43 -10.44 -8.32
CA ALA A 360 -0.61 -10.79 -9.28
C ALA A 360 -0.03 -11.29 -10.61
N PHE A 361 1.07 -10.68 -11.09
CA PHE A 361 1.77 -11.17 -12.27
C PHE A 361 2.34 -12.59 -12.06
N SER A 362 2.99 -12.83 -10.91
CA SER A 362 3.51 -14.16 -10.57
C SER A 362 2.41 -15.22 -10.53
N LEU A 363 1.25 -14.86 -9.96
CA LEU A 363 0.05 -15.71 -9.94
C LEU A 363 -0.51 -15.96 -11.35
N LEU A 364 -0.56 -14.94 -12.21
CA LEU A 364 -0.98 -15.10 -13.60
C LEU A 364 -0.10 -16.12 -14.33
N ILE A 365 1.22 -15.99 -14.19
CA ILE A 365 2.19 -16.90 -14.80
C ILE A 365 2.03 -18.32 -14.26
N SER A 366 1.80 -18.51 -12.95
CA SER A 366 1.59 -19.85 -12.39
C SER A 366 0.34 -20.54 -12.97
N LEU A 367 -0.74 -19.79 -13.19
CA LEU A 367 -2.00 -20.27 -13.76
C LEU A 367 -1.88 -20.66 -15.25
N VAL A 368 -1.01 -19.98 -16.01
CA VAL A 368 -0.87 -20.19 -17.46
C VAL A 368 0.37 -20.98 -17.88
N LYS A 369 1.24 -21.40 -16.95
CA LYS A 369 2.52 -22.09 -17.22
C LYS A 369 2.41 -23.32 -18.14
N GLY A 370 1.26 -23.99 -18.18
CA GLY A 370 1.01 -25.15 -19.04
C GLY A 370 0.46 -24.83 -20.45
N GLN A 371 0.20 -23.56 -20.76
CA GLN A 371 -0.35 -23.12 -22.05
C GLN A 371 0.74 -22.94 -23.10
N LYS A 372 0.35 -22.82 -24.38
CA LYS A 372 1.33 -22.60 -25.46
C LYS A 372 1.94 -21.21 -25.32
N LEU A 373 3.24 -21.10 -25.63
CA LEU A 373 3.99 -19.83 -25.58
C LEU A 373 3.27 -18.69 -26.31
N VAL A 374 2.74 -18.96 -27.51
CA VAL A 374 2.03 -17.95 -28.33
C VAL A 374 0.78 -17.42 -27.62
N ASP A 375 0.04 -18.28 -26.92
CA ASP A 375 -1.18 -17.89 -26.23
C ASP A 375 -0.85 -17.02 -25.00
N ILE A 376 0.23 -17.36 -24.28
CA ILE A 376 0.70 -16.56 -23.14
C ILE A 376 1.21 -15.20 -23.60
N VAL A 377 1.99 -15.14 -24.68
CA VAL A 377 2.45 -13.87 -25.26
C VAL A 377 1.27 -13.01 -25.69
N GLN A 378 0.27 -13.58 -26.38
CA GLN A 378 -0.93 -12.83 -26.75
C GLN A 378 -1.72 -12.30 -25.56
N LEU A 379 -1.76 -13.04 -24.44
CA LEU A 379 -2.40 -12.58 -23.22
C LEU A 379 -1.64 -11.38 -22.62
N LEU A 380 -0.32 -11.50 -22.49
CA LEU A 380 0.54 -10.45 -21.94
C LEU A 380 0.53 -9.19 -22.82
N ASP A 381 0.62 -9.32 -24.14
CA ASP A 381 0.62 -8.20 -25.08
C ASP A 381 -0.72 -7.44 -25.11
N ARG A 382 -1.81 -8.03 -24.62
CA ARG A 382 -3.09 -7.31 -24.41
C ARG A 382 -3.11 -6.48 -23.13
N MET A 383 -2.26 -6.81 -22.17
CA MET A 383 -2.22 -6.18 -20.85
C MET A 383 -1.09 -5.15 -20.73
N TYR A 384 0.02 -5.39 -21.44
CA TYR A 384 1.23 -4.58 -21.41
C TYR A 384 1.51 -3.99 -22.79
N ASP A 385 1.91 -2.72 -22.83
CA ASP A 385 2.33 -2.06 -24.05
C ASP A 385 3.79 -2.38 -24.33
N VAL A 386 4.05 -3.19 -25.36
CA VAL A 386 5.42 -3.58 -25.76
C VAL A 386 6.25 -2.43 -26.34
N GLN A 387 5.63 -1.27 -26.63
CA GLN A 387 6.34 -0.04 -26.97
C GLN A 387 6.70 0.78 -25.73
N ASP A 388 6.00 0.58 -24.62
CA ASP A 388 6.32 1.23 -23.35
C ASP A 388 7.48 0.52 -22.65
N LYS A 389 8.54 1.28 -22.39
CA LYS A 389 9.76 0.77 -21.77
C LYS A 389 9.49 0.19 -20.37
N THR A 390 8.65 0.84 -19.58
CA THR A 390 8.39 0.44 -18.18
C THR A 390 7.68 -0.91 -18.14
N ASP A 391 6.69 -1.10 -19.02
CA ASP A 391 5.97 -2.36 -19.19
C ASP A 391 6.94 -3.49 -19.60
N VAL A 392 7.81 -3.26 -20.58
CA VAL A 392 8.77 -4.28 -21.04
C VAL A 392 9.82 -4.59 -19.96
N GLU A 393 10.36 -3.59 -19.26
CA GLU A 393 11.30 -3.81 -18.15
C GLU A 393 10.68 -4.62 -17.01
N PHE A 394 9.41 -4.33 -16.67
CA PHE A 394 8.65 -5.08 -15.69
C PHE A 394 8.49 -6.55 -16.10
N LEU A 395 8.10 -6.81 -17.35
CA LEU A 395 7.97 -8.17 -17.89
C LEU A 395 9.30 -8.93 -17.83
N VAL A 396 10.38 -8.32 -18.35
CA VAL A 396 11.70 -8.96 -18.40
C VAL A 396 12.21 -9.29 -16.99
N ARG A 397 12.10 -8.36 -16.04
CA ARG A 397 12.54 -8.57 -14.64
C ARG A 397 11.78 -9.72 -13.98
N ASN A 398 10.44 -9.69 -14.04
CA ASN A 398 9.63 -10.69 -13.35
C ASN A 398 9.72 -12.07 -14.01
N LEU A 399 9.74 -12.14 -15.34
CA LEU A 399 9.89 -13.42 -16.06
C LEU A 399 11.26 -14.07 -15.81
N ALA A 400 12.31 -13.28 -15.60
CA ALA A 400 13.61 -13.79 -15.22
C ALA A 400 13.59 -14.43 -13.82
N ILE A 401 13.01 -13.73 -12.83
CA ILE A 401 12.89 -14.24 -11.44
C ILE A 401 11.98 -15.47 -11.38
N LEU A 402 10.95 -15.55 -12.23
CA LEU A 402 10.06 -16.72 -12.35
C LEU A 402 10.66 -17.85 -13.21
N ASN A 403 11.90 -17.71 -13.66
CA ASN A 403 12.63 -18.66 -14.51
C ASN A 403 11.84 -19.08 -15.78
N GLN A 404 11.11 -18.15 -16.38
CA GLN A 404 10.32 -18.39 -17.60
C GLN A 404 11.18 -18.18 -18.86
N LYS A 405 12.15 -19.07 -19.09
CA LYS A 405 13.22 -18.91 -20.09
C LYS A 405 12.74 -18.45 -21.49
N GLN A 406 11.67 -19.06 -22.01
CA GLN A 406 11.14 -18.74 -23.35
C GLN A 406 10.47 -17.36 -23.42
N LEU A 407 9.61 -17.04 -22.44
CA LEU A 407 8.94 -15.75 -22.35
C LEU A 407 9.95 -14.63 -22.07
N PHE A 408 10.88 -14.86 -21.15
CA PHE A 408 11.99 -13.95 -20.87
C PHE A 408 12.78 -13.65 -22.13
N ALA A 409 13.19 -14.67 -22.91
CA ALA A 409 13.92 -14.46 -24.15
C ALA A 409 13.13 -13.66 -25.19
N HIS A 410 11.80 -13.88 -25.27
CA HIS A 410 10.92 -13.11 -26.15
C HIS A 410 10.93 -11.62 -25.81
N TYR A 411 10.63 -11.25 -24.56
CA TYR A 411 10.58 -9.84 -24.16
C TYR A 411 11.96 -9.19 -24.03
N LEU A 412 13.00 -9.95 -23.67
CA LEU A 412 14.38 -9.44 -23.67
C LEU A 412 14.81 -9.00 -25.07
N LYS A 413 14.38 -9.71 -26.12
CA LYS A 413 14.65 -9.31 -27.51
C LYS A 413 14.03 -7.95 -27.83
N ILE A 414 12.80 -7.71 -27.39
CA ILE A 414 12.11 -6.43 -27.54
C ILE A 414 12.88 -5.32 -26.80
N LEU A 415 13.23 -5.57 -25.53
CA LEU A 415 13.97 -4.62 -24.70
C LEU A 415 15.36 -4.30 -25.27
N SER A 416 16.06 -5.27 -25.85
CA SER A 416 17.39 -5.09 -26.44
C SER A 416 17.39 -4.16 -27.65
N GLY A 417 16.24 -4.00 -28.32
CA GLY A 417 16.05 -2.99 -29.35
C GLY A 417 15.92 -1.56 -28.80
N GLN A 418 15.68 -1.43 -27.49
CA GLN A 418 15.39 -0.17 -26.82
C GLN A 418 16.50 0.28 -25.84
N LEU A 419 17.33 -0.61 -25.29
CA LEU A 419 18.45 -0.28 -24.36
C LEU A 419 19.51 -1.38 -24.22
N GLN A 420 20.70 -0.99 -23.73
CA GLN A 420 21.76 -1.86 -23.21
C GLN A 420 22.00 -1.54 -21.72
N GLY A 421 22.17 -2.56 -20.87
CA GLY A 421 22.54 -2.38 -19.46
C GLY A 421 23.02 -3.68 -18.81
N ASN A 422 24.04 -3.59 -17.95
CA ASN A 422 24.69 -4.73 -17.29
C ASN A 422 23.72 -5.60 -16.47
N TYR A 423 22.65 -5.01 -15.92
CA TYR A 423 21.62 -5.74 -15.18
C TYR A 423 20.93 -6.81 -16.03
N PHE A 424 20.38 -6.45 -17.19
CA PHE A 424 19.62 -7.39 -18.03
C PHE A 424 20.52 -8.46 -18.67
N ILE A 425 21.78 -8.12 -18.94
CA ILE A 425 22.79 -9.09 -19.39
C ILE A 425 23.10 -10.08 -18.27
N GLY A 426 23.29 -9.61 -17.04
CA GLY A 426 23.47 -10.47 -15.87
C GLY A 426 22.28 -11.41 -15.65
N MET A 427 21.04 -10.89 -15.72
CA MET A 427 19.82 -11.71 -15.60
C MET A 427 19.73 -12.76 -16.72
N LYS A 428 20.14 -12.42 -17.96
CA LYS A 428 20.19 -13.39 -19.06
C LYS A 428 21.12 -14.56 -18.73
N PHE A 429 22.32 -14.28 -18.24
CA PHE A 429 23.25 -15.35 -17.86
C PHE A 429 22.72 -16.16 -16.68
N LEU A 430 22.08 -15.51 -15.71
CA LEU A 430 21.48 -16.16 -14.55
C LEU A 430 20.38 -17.15 -14.96
N VAL A 431 19.46 -16.73 -15.83
CA VAL A 431 18.36 -17.58 -16.37
C VAL A 431 18.89 -18.71 -17.28
N CYS A 432 20.07 -18.52 -17.87
CA CYS A 432 20.76 -19.54 -18.67
C CYS A 432 21.70 -20.44 -17.84
N ASP A 433 21.61 -20.38 -16.50
CA ASP A 433 22.43 -21.18 -15.57
C ASP A 433 23.95 -20.94 -15.74
N ASN A 434 24.34 -19.78 -16.27
CA ASN A 434 25.73 -19.35 -16.40
C ASN A 434 26.09 -18.37 -15.27
N PHE A 435 26.26 -18.93 -14.07
CA PHE A 435 26.43 -18.16 -12.84
C PHE A 435 27.72 -17.33 -12.81
N GLU A 436 28.80 -17.81 -13.44
CA GLU A 436 30.07 -17.09 -13.49
C GLU A 436 29.95 -15.79 -14.31
N LEU A 437 29.37 -15.85 -15.51
CA LEU A 437 29.17 -14.64 -16.32
C LEU A 437 28.09 -13.73 -15.71
N ALA A 438 27.06 -14.30 -15.08
CA ALA A 438 26.08 -13.52 -14.33
C ALA A 438 26.76 -12.73 -13.21
N PHE A 439 27.60 -13.39 -12.41
CA PHE A 439 28.40 -12.77 -11.37
C PHE A 439 29.26 -11.63 -11.93
N GLN A 440 30.00 -11.86 -13.02
CA GLN A 440 30.85 -10.83 -13.62
C GLN A 440 30.05 -9.58 -14.05
N CYS A 441 28.84 -9.76 -14.59
CA CYS A 441 27.96 -8.67 -14.97
C CYS A 441 27.47 -7.88 -13.75
N PHE A 442 27.00 -8.56 -12.72
CA PHE A 442 26.50 -7.90 -11.51
C PHE A 442 27.62 -7.26 -10.69
N ALA A 443 28.81 -7.87 -10.64
CA ALA A 443 29.99 -7.26 -10.02
C ALA A 443 30.43 -5.99 -10.76
N THR A 444 30.32 -5.96 -12.09
CA THR A 444 30.57 -4.73 -12.86
C THR A 444 29.53 -3.66 -12.55
N LEU A 445 28.25 -4.02 -12.54
CA LEU A 445 27.17 -3.11 -12.16
C LEU A 445 27.35 -2.54 -10.75
N PHE A 446 27.70 -3.38 -9.77
CA PHE A 446 27.92 -2.95 -8.39
C PHE A 446 29.09 -1.97 -8.28
N ARG A 447 30.16 -2.15 -9.05
CA ARG A 447 31.26 -1.16 -9.11
C ARG A 447 30.84 0.18 -9.70
N GLU A 448 29.89 0.18 -10.62
CA GLU A 448 29.39 1.39 -11.28
C GLU A 448 28.36 2.13 -10.42
N THR A 449 27.50 1.42 -9.70
CA THR A 449 26.32 2.01 -9.03
C THR A 449 26.35 1.95 -7.51
N ALA A 450 27.13 1.04 -6.92
CA ALA A 450 27.15 0.74 -5.48
C ALA A 450 25.74 0.52 -4.88
N THR A 451 24.84 -0.14 -5.62
CA THR A 451 23.46 -0.37 -5.19
C THR A 451 23.26 -1.76 -4.58
N ASP A 452 22.47 -1.84 -3.50
CA ASP A 452 22.09 -3.10 -2.83
C ASP A 452 21.46 -4.12 -3.79
N GLY A 453 20.77 -3.65 -4.82
CA GLY A 453 20.19 -4.50 -5.86
C GLY A 453 21.24 -5.28 -6.66
N ALA A 454 22.40 -4.68 -6.95
CA ALA A 454 23.48 -5.39 -7.62
C ALA A 454 24.18 -6.38 -6.67
N GLU A 455 24.34 -6.01 -5.39
CA GLU A 455 24.88 -6.90 -4.35
C GLU A 455 24.03 -8.16 -4.18
N LEU A 456 22.70 -8.02 -4.16
CA LEU A 456 21.76 -9.15 -4.10
C LEU A 456 22.03 -10.19 -5.20
N PHE A 457 22.13 -9.75 -6.45
CA PHE A 457 22.33 -10.68 -7.57
C PHE A 457 23.76 -11.23 -7.66
N ILE A 458 24.77 -10.53 -7.12
CA ILE A 458 26.10 -11.10 -6.87
C ILE A 458 26.00 -12.27 -5.90
N THR A 459 25.30 -12.09 -4.78
CA THR A 459 25.09 -13.14 -3.78
C THR A 459 24.35 -14.33 -4.36
N ILE A 460 23.27 -14.09 -5.11
CA ILE A 460 22.51 -15.16 -5.80
C ILE A 460 23.42 -15.92 -6.77
N ALA A 461 24.14 -15.23 -7.66
CA ALA A 461 25.03 -15.88 -8.62
C ALA A 461 26.14 -16.69 -7.93
N SER A 462 26.68 -16.19 -6.81
CA SER A 462 27.70 -16.90 -6.02
C SER A 462 27.14 -18.19 -5.42
N ILE A 463 25.98 -18.11 -4.75
CA ILE A 463 25.31 -19.25 -4.10
C ILE A 463 24.91 -20.31 -5.14
N LEU A 464 24.26 -19.88 -6.23
CA LEU A 464 23.78 -20.81 -7.26
C LEU A 464 24.91 -21.40 -8.10
N GLY A 465 26.02 -20.68 -8.27
CA GLY A 465 27.23 -21.16 -8.94
C GLY A 465 28.17 -21.99 -8.07
N ASP A 466 27.90 -22.10 -6.76
CA ASP A 466 28.79 -22.70 -5.76
C ASP A 466 30.23 -22.11 -5.80
N GLN A 467 30.30 -20.77 -5.86
CA GLN A 467 31.57 -20.03 -6.01
C GLN A 467 31.88 -19.16 -4.78
N PRO A 468 32.39 -19.73 -3.66
CA PRO A 468 32.68 -18.95 -2.45
C PRO A 468 33.75 -17.87 -2.64
N ALA A 469 34.68 -18.06 -3.59
CA ALA A 469 35.71 -17.07 -3.92
C ALA A 469 35.13 -15.73 -4.40
N CYS A 470 33.93 -15.76 -5.00
CA CYS A 470 33.22 -14.59 -5.50
C CYS A 470 32.74 -13.64 -4.38
N LEU A 471 32.63 -14.14 -3.13
CA LEU A 471 32.26 -13.32 -1.97
C LEU A 471 33.29 -12.24 -1.63
N THR A 472 34.53 -12.38 -2.08
CA THR A 472 35.58 -11.35 -1.92
C THR A 472 35.24 -10.05 -2.64
N SER A 473 34.35 -10.11 -3.64
CA SER A 473 33.89 -8.97 -4.45
C SER A 473 32.62 -8.29 -3.91
N ILE A 474 31.96 -8.90 -2.93
CA ILE A 474 30.89 -8.26 -2.15
C ILE A 474 31.55 -7.26 -1.19
N SER A 475 30.87 -6.15 -0.88
CA SER A 475 31.40 -5.13 0.04
C SER A 475 32.08 -5.78 1.25
N GLN A 476 33.36 -5.47 1.45
CA GLN A 476 34.11 -5.92 2.63
C GLN A 476 33.72 -5.12 3.88
N SER A 477 32.78 -4.18 3.79
CA SER A 477 32.24 -3.50 4.96
C SER A 477 31.63 -4.53 5.92
N ALA A 478 31.88 -4.33 7.22
CA ALA A 478 31.37 -5.20 8.27
C ALA A 478 29.82 -5.24 8.32
N ASP A 479 29.14 -4.29 7.66
CA ASP A 479 27.69 -4.10 7.74
C ASP A 479 26.87 -4.88 6.71
N SER A 480 27.49 -5.52 5.70
CA SER A 480 26.72 -6.25 4.67
C SER A 480 25.99 -7.49 5.22
N SER A 481 24.66 -7.42 5.31
CA SER A 481 23.78 -8.55 5.65
C SER A 481 23.91 -9.69 4.64
N LEU A 482 23.96 -9.37 3.34
CA LEU A 482 24.06 -10.37 2.27
C LEU A 482 25.37 -11.16 2.34
N ARG A 483 26.47 -10.51 2.72
CA ARG A 483 27.75 -11.19 2.96
C ARG A 483 27.67 -12.15 4.13
N ARG A 484 27.09 -11.74 5.28
CA ARG A 484 26.89 -12.62 6.44
C ARG A 484 26.04 -13.84 6.09
N ILE A 485 24.95 -13.63 5.36
CA ILE A 485 24.05 -14.71 4.90
C ILE A 485 24.80 -15.68 3.97
N ALA A 486 25.58 -15.15 3.02
CA ALA A 486 26.36 -15.98 2.11
C ALA A 486 27.44 -16.80 2.85
N LEU A 487 28.14 -16.20 3.83
CA LEU A 487 29.07 -16.93 4.69
C LEU A 487 28.35 -18.03 5.47
N ALA A 488 27.15 -17.76 6.00
CA ALA A 488 26.33 -18.79 6.65
C ALA A 488 25.96 -19.93 5.69
N TYR A 489 25.75 -19.65 4.40
CA TYR A 489 25.48 -20.66 3.38
C TYR A 489 26.70 -21.57 3.13
N PHE A 490 27.86 -20.99 2.80
CA PHE A 490 29.07 -21.75 2.43
C PHE A 490 29.81 -22.38 3.62
N HIS A 491 29.73 -21.74 4.79
CA HIS A 491 30.43 -22.14 6.00
C HIS A 491 29.44 -22.44 7.13
N PRO A 492 28.60 -23.49 7.01
CA PRO A 492 27.56 -23.78 7.98
C PRO A 492 28.08 -24.07 9.39
N GLN A 493 29.36 -24.42 9.53
CA GLN A 493 30.03 -24.69 10.81
C GLN A 493 30.58 -23.41 11.48
N GLU A 494 30.77 -22.31 10.74
CA GLU A 494 31.43 -21.10 11.23
C GLU A 494 30.45 -20.13 11.93
N MET A 495 29.17 -20.50 12.06
CA MET A 495 28.13 -19.87 12.92
C MET A 495 28.21 -18.33 13.02
N PRO A 496 28.16 -17.57 11.91
CA PRO A 496 28.06 -16.12 12.01
C PRO A 496 26.76 -15.74 12.75
N GLU A 497 26.85 -14.83 13.71
CA GLU A 497 25.65 -14.26 14.35
C GLU A 497 24.82 -13.52 13.30
N LEU A 498 23.58 -13.97 13.10
CA LEU A 498 22.60 -13.31 12.23
C LEU A 498 21.62 -12.51 13.08
N SER A 499 21.44 -11.24 12.76
CA SER A 499 20.53 -10.36 13.48
C SER A 499 19.10 -10.41 12.91
N THR A 500 18.15 -9.80 13.62
CA THR A 500 16.81 -9.53 13.06
C THR A 500 16.86 -8.58 11.85
N THR A 501 17.84 -7.67 11.79
CA THR A 501 18.02 -6.77 10.64
C THR A 501 18.49 -7.53 9.39
N ASP A 502 19.27 -8.59 9.56
CA ASP A 502 19.72 -9.46 8.46
C ASP A 502 18.57 -10.24 7.82
N PHE A 503 17.48 -10.51 8.57
CA PHE A 503 16.37 -11.33 8.09
C PHE A 503 15.66 -10.71 6.88
N SER A 504 15.58 -9.39 6.79
CA SER A 504 14.98 -8.70 5.63
C SER A 504 15.76 -8.98 4.34
N ALA A 505 17.10 -8.88 4.40
CA ALA A 505 17.98 -9.20 3.29
C ALA A 505 17.90 -10.70 2.92
N TYR A 506 17.85 -11.58 3.92
CA TYR A 506 17.67 -13.01 3.72
C TYR A 506 16.32 -13.36 3.05
N SER A 507 15.22 -12.78 3.52
CA SER A 507 13.89 -13.00 2.94
C SER A 507 13.86 -12.56 1.46
N THR A 508 14.52 -11.44 1.15
CA THR A 508 14.67 -10.95 -0.22
C THR A 508 15.54 -11.88 -1.07
N LEU A 509 16.64 -12.38 -0.52
CA LEU A 509 17.52 -13.35 -1.17
C LEU A 509 16.79 -14.65 -1.51
N VAL A 510 16.06 -15.22 -0.54
CA VAL A 510 15.25 -16.43 -0.76
C VAL A 510 14.22 -16.19 -1.86
N LEU A 511 13.43 -15.11 -1.77
CA LEU A 511 12.39 -14.80 -2.75
C LEU A 511 12.92 -14.74 -4.18
N ASN A 512 14.09 -14.14 -4.39
CA ASN A 512 14.70 -14.00 -5.71
C ASN A 512 15.49 -15.26 -6.16
N SER A 513 15.64 -16.26 -5.29
CA SER A 513 16.36 -17.51 -5.59
C SER A 513 15.43 -18.71 -5.82
N ILE A 514 14.19 -18.69 -5.31
CA ILE A 514 13.28 -19.86 -5.27
C ILE A 514 13.14 -20.57 -6.62
N ASN A 515 12.93 -19.85 -7.71
CA ASN A 515 12.70 -20.46 -9.03
C ASN A 515 13.99 -20.68 -9.84
N LEU A 516 15.12 -20.13 -9.37
CA LEU A 516 16.43 -20.22 -10.03
C LEU A 516 17.29 -21.33 -9.43
N ALA A 517 17.14 -21.60 -8.13
CA ALA A 517 17.91 -22.62 -7.42
C ALA A 517 17.46 -24.03 -7.78
N HIS A 518 18.41 -24.97 -7.84
CA HIS A 518 18.08 -26.38 -7.76
C HIS A 518 17.64 -26.75 -6.33
N GLU A 519 16.92 -27.87 -6.20
CA GLU A 519 16.23 -28.22 -4.95
C GLU A 519 17.15 -28.30 -3.72
N GLU A 520 18.31 -28.96 -3.82
CA GLU A 520 19.26 -29.08 -2.70
C GLU A 520 19.91 -27.74 -2.30
N GLN A 521 20.19 -26.87 -3.28
CA GLN A 521 20.68 -25.52 -3.03
C GLN A 521 19.62 -24.70 -2.31
N LEU A 522 18.37 -24.80 -2.76
CA LEU A 522 17.25 -24.14 -2.12
C LEU A 522 17.11 -24.62 -0.67
N LEU A 523 17.04 -25.93 -0.41
CA LEU A 523 16.95 -26.48 0.95
C LEU A 523 18.10 -26.00 1.85
N SER A 524 19.32 -25.96 1.32
CA SER A 524 20.49 -25.44 2.04
C SER A 524 20.35 -23.96 2.40
N LEU A 525 19.78 -23.16 1.49
CA LEU A 525 19.46 -21.76 1.75
C LEU A 525 18.36 -21.61 2.82
N LEU A 526 17.31 -22.45 2.77
CA LEU A 526 16.21 -22.39 3.76
C LEU A 526 16.67 -22.73 5.16
N ARG A 527 17.63 -23.65 5.33
CA ARG A 527 18.20 -24.01 6.64
C ARG A 527 18.84 -22.83 7.37
N ILE A 528 19.18 -21.74 6.67
CA ILE A 528 19.67 -20.52 7.30
C ILE A 528 18.56 -19.86 8.15
N SER A 529 17.27 -20.02 7.79
CA SER A 529 16.18 -19.42 8.57
C SER A 529 16.16 -19.86 10.03
N ALA A 530 16.62 -21.09 10.29
CA ALA A 530 16.72 -21.66 11.64
C ALA A 530 17.77 -21.00 12.53
N ARG A 531 18.63 -20.14 11.97
CA ARG A 531 19.74 -19.47 12.66
C ARG A 531 19.41 -18.03 13.09
N PHE A 532 18.26 -17.51 12.68
CA PHE A 532 17.82 -16.19 13.11
C PHE A 532 17.22 -16.24 14.52
N PRO A 533 17.38 -15.18 15.32
CA PRO A 533 16.88 -15.14 16.69
C PRO A 533 15.36 -15.01 16.79
N GLN A 534 14.70 -14.52 15.73
CA GLN A 534 13.26 -14.35 15.68
C GLN A 534 12.53 -15.69 15.47
N THR A 535 11.41 -15.87 16.18
CA THR A 535 10.66 -17.15 16.22
C THR A 535 9.87 -17.44 14.94
N ASP A 536 9.61 -16.42 14.13
CA ASP A 536 8.81 -16.49 12.90
C ASP A 536 9.64 -16.67 11.62
N ALA A 537 10.98 -16.71 11.72
CA ALA A 537 11.87 -16.79 10.57
C ALA A 537 11.58 -18.03 9.69
N ILE A 538 11.41 -19.20 10.31
CA ILE A 538 11.08 -20.44 9.61
C ILE A 538 9.69 -20.36 8.93
N PRO A 539 8.59 -20.05 9.65
CA PRO A 539 7.26 -19.87 9.04
C PRO A 539 7.24 -18.90 7.86
N ILE A 540 7.84 -17.71 7.99
CA ILE A 540 7.88 -16.70 6.94
C ILE A 540 8.65 -17.22 5.72
N THR A 541 9.75 -17.94 5.94
CA THR A 541 10.55 -18.55 4.87
C THR A 541 9.74 -19.56 4.08
N VAL A 542 8.98 -20.43 4.76
CA VAL A 542 8.08 -21.38 4.09
C VAL A 542 7.00 -20.64 3.30
N ASP A 543 6.40 -19.58 3.86
CA ASP A 543 5.37 -18.80 3.19
C ASP A 543 5.87 -18.17 1.88
N ARG A 544 7.15 -17.79 1.78
CA ARG A 544 7.75 -17.33 0.51
C ARG A 544 7.70 -18.40 -0.58
N LEU A 545 7.98 -19.66 -0.23
CA LEU A 545 7.88 -20.77 -1.19
C LEU A 545 6.43 -21.02 -1.60
N LEU A 546 5.51 -20.99 -0.64
CA LEU A 546 4.09 -21.18 -0.91
C LEU A 546 3.53 -20.09 -1.84
N GLN A 547 3.94 -18.83 -1.63
CA GLN A 547 3.61 -17.70 -2.52
C GLN A 547 4.11 -17.91 -3.95
N GLN A 548 5.26 -18.57 -4.12
CA GLN A 548 5.83 -18.90 -5.42
C GLN A 548 5.35 -20.26 -5.97
N HIS A 549 4.36 -20.89 -5.33
CA HIS A 549 3.79 -22.18 -5.73
C HIS A 549 4.81 -23.34 -5.73
N VAL A 550 5.84 -23.26 -4.88
CA VAL A 550 6.91 -24.25 -4.76
C VAL A 550 6.62 -25.18 -3.57
N TYR A 551 5.72 -26.15 -3.78
CA TYR A 551 5.17 -26.97 -2.69
C TYR A 551 6.08 -28.12 -2.23
N SER A 552 6.80 -28.79 -3.15
CA SER A 552 7.61 -29.97 -2.78
C SER A 552 8.79 -29.61 -1.86
N PRO A 553 9.64 -28.62 -2.20
CA PRO A 553 10.71 -28.18 -1.29
C PRO A 553 10.16 -27.59 0.02
N ALA A 554 9.05 -26.85 -0.03
CA ALA A 554 8.39 -26.33 1.18
C ALA A 554 7.95 -27.46 2.12
N PHE A 555 7.30 -28.49 1.58
CA PHE A 555 6.87 -29.66 2.34
C PHE A 555 8.05 -30.39 2.98
N ARG A 556 9.11 -30.69 2.21
CA ARG A 556 10.33 -31.33 2.73
C ARG A 556 10.97 -30.52 3.85
N PHE A 557 11.09 -29.21 3.67
CA PHE A 557 11.64 -28.33 4.69
C PHE A 557 10.78 -28.32 5.95
N CYS A 558 9.44 -28.28 5.83
CA CYS A 558 8.54 -28.43 6.99
C CYS A 558 8.78 -29.74 7.74
N LEU A 559 8.88 -30.87 7.03
CA LEU A 559 9.14 -32.17 7.67
C LEU A 559 10.49 -32.20 8.40
N GLU A 560 11.54 -31.63 7.81
CA GLU A 560 12.85 -31.51 8.44
C GLU A 560 12.75 -30.70 9.74
N GLN A 561 12.06 -29.56 9.72
CA GLN A 561 11.92 -28.69 10.90
C GLN A 561 11.01 -29.31 11.98
N LEU A 562 10.02 -30.12 11.61
CA LEU A 562 9.15 -30.84 12.56
C LEU A 562 9.89 -31.92 13.35
N GLN A 563 11.08 -32.37 12.91
CA GLN A 563 11.90 -33.37 13.61
C GLN A 563 12.83 -32.78 14.68
N ARG A 564 12.83 -31.46 14.84
CA ARG A 564 13.71 -30.77 15.79
C ARG A 564 13.34 -31.08 17.23
N SER A 565 14.37 -31.24 18.07
CA SER A 565 14.19 -31.50 19.51
C SER A 565 13.74 -30.27 20.31
N ASP A 566 13.96 -29.06 19.78
CA ASP A 566 13.65 -27.77 20.42
C ASP A 566 12.34 -27.13 19.90
N LEU A 567 11.50 -27.91 19.23
CA LEU A 567 10.28 -27.42 18.59
C LEU A 567 9.21 -27.02 19.62
N THR A 568 8.74 -25.77 19.56
CA THR A 568 7.63 -25.30 20.39
C THR A 568 6.28 -25.76 19.82
N PRO A 569 5.22 -25.94 20.64
CA PRO A 569 3.89 -26.32 20.15
C PRO A 569 3.32 -25.33 19.11
N ILE A 570 3.57 -24.03 19.29
CA ILE A 570 3.12 -22.99 18.36
C ILE A 570 3.81 -23.17 16.99
N LEU A 571 5.14 -23.31 16.99
CA LEU A 571 5.88 -23.52 15.75
C LEU A 571 5.50 -24.85 15.08
N ALA A 572 5.26 -25.91 15.87
CA ALA A 572 4.75 -27.18 15.37
C ALA A 572 3.40 -27.00 14.65
N GLY A 573 2.43 -26.31 15.26
CA GLY A 573 1.14 -26.00 14.64
C GLY A 573 1.29 -25.21 13.33
N GLN A 574 2.14 -24.18 13.34
CA GLN A 574 2.46 -23.36 12.17
C GLN A 574 3.11 -24.15 11.03
N LEU A 575 3.98 -25.13 11.32
CA LEU A 575 4.60 -25.99 10.31
C LEU A 575 3.62 -27.03 9.79
N ASN A 576 2.81 -27.63 10.68
CA ASN A 576 1.78 -28.60 10.30
C ASN A 576 0.75 -27.99 9.34
N VAL A 577 0.23 -26.78 9.60
CA VAL A 577 -0.72 -26.16 8.65
C VAL A 577 -0.11 -25.90 7.28
N ARG A 578 1.19 -25.55 7.20
CA ARG A 578 1.91 -25.33 5.94
C ARG A 578 2.21 -26.64 5.20
N ALA A 579 2.62 -27.68 5.92
CA ALA A 579 2.81 -29.02 5.37
C ALA A 579 1.49 -29.59 4.82
N GLY A 580 0.41 -29.47 5.61
CA GLY A 580 -0.94 -29.84 5.19
C GLY A 580 -1.41 -29.06 3.97
N PHE A 581 -1.13 -27.75 3.92
CA PHE A 581 -1.42 -26.92 2.74
C PHE A 581 -0.68 -27.41 1.48
N CYS A 582 0.59 -27.82 1.60
CA CYS A 582 1.32 -28.42 0.48
C CYS A 582 0.63 -29.69 -0.04
N CYS A 583 0.26 -30.62 0.85
CA CYS A 583 -0.48 -31.83 0.50
C CYS A 583 -1.84 -31.50 -0.15
N TYR A 584 -2.56 -30.54 0.40
CA TYR A 584 -3.84 -30.07 -0.13
C TYR A 584 -3.71 -29.49 -1.55
N LYS A 585 -2.68 -28.69 -1.84
CA LYS A 585 -2.45 -28.12 -3.17
C LYS A 585 -2.15 -29.20 -4.23
N VAL A 586 -1.52 -30.30 -3.84
CA VAL A 586 -1.30 -31.46 -4.74
C VAL A 586 -2.45 -32.48 -4.69
N LYS A 587 -3.56 -32.17 -4.03
CA LYS A 587 -4.77 -33.01 -3.85
C LYS A 587 -4.54 -34.32 -3.09
N ASP A 588 -3.50 -34.38 -2.27
CA ASP A 588 -3.30 -35.44 -1.28
C ASP A 588 -4.07 -35.13 0.00
N PHE A 589 -5.40 -35.25 -0.09
CA PHE A 589 -6.31 -34.87 0.99
C PHE A 589 -6.18 -35.76 2.24
N SER A 590 -5.67 -36.98 2.09
CA SER A 590 -5.49 -37.89 3.24
C SER A 590 -4.38 -37.40 4.16
N HIS A 591 -3.19 -37.13 3.62
CA HIS A 591 -2.08 -36.60 4.41
C HIS A 591 -2.34 -35.15 4.84
N ALA A 592 -2.98 -34.35 3.97
CA ALA A 592 -3.40 -33.00 4.35
C ALA A 592 -4.25 -33.01 5.63
N ALA A 593 -5.21 -33.94 5.73
CA ALA A 593 -6.05 -34.08 6.91
C ALA A 593 -5.27 -34.44 8.18
N ASP A 594 -4.22 -35.27 8.10
CA ASP A 594 -3.37 -35.60 9.25
C ASP A 594 -2.63 -34.37 9.78
N PHE A 595 -2.01 -33.62 8.88
CA PHE A 595 -1.32 -32.37 9.24
C PHE A 595 -2.29 -31.31 9.78
N PHE A 596 -3.47 -31.16 9.17
CA PHE A 596 -4.47 -30.22 9.68
C PHE A 596 -5.02 -30.64 11.05
N ALA A 597 -5.15 -31.95 11.35
CA ALA A 597 -5.54 -32.41 12.67
C ALA A 597 -4.54 -31.97 13.75
N GLN A 598 -3.23 -32.11 13.49
CA GLN A 598 -2.19 -31.63 14.40
C GLN A 598 -2.23 -30.10 14.55
N ALA A 599 -2.52 -29.39 13.46
CA ALA A 599 -2.62 -27.95 13.46
C ALA A 599 -3.83 -27.44 14.28
N LEU A 600 -4.95 -28.16 14.32
CA LEU A 600 -6.15 -27.76 15.06
C LEU A 600 -5.96 -27.64 16.59
N GLU A 601 -4.85 -28.16 17.14
CA GLU A 601 -4.48 -28.02 18.55
C GLU A 601 -3.88 -26.63 18.88
N CYS A 602 -3.51 -25.84 17.87
CA CYS A 602 -2.92 -24.51 18.03
C CYS A 602 -3.94 -23.42 17.64
N ASP A 603 -4.40 -22.66 18.64
CA ASP A 603 -5.46 -21.66 18.46
C ASP A 603 -5.14 -20.61 17.38
N ASP A 604 -3.88 -20.13 17.31
CA ASP A 604 -3.43 -19.08 16.36
C ASP A 604 -3.65 -19.44 14.88
N ILE A 605 -3.63 -20.74 14.55
CA ILE A 605 -3.73 -21.24 13.17
C ILE A 605 -4.92 -22.17 12.96
N ARG A 606 -5.74 -22.35 14.00
CA ARG A 606 -6.90 -23.26 14.02
C ARG A 606 -7.93 -22.90 12.95
N ALA A 607 -8.21 -21.62 12.77
CA ALA A 607 -9.15 -21.13 11.76
C ALA A 607 -8.74 -21.54 10.35
N ALA A 608 -7.47 -21.26 9.98
CA ALA A 608 -6.94 -21.63 8.68
C ALA A 608 -6.94 -23.15 8.47
N ALA A 609 -6.50 -23.93 9.46
CA ALA A 609 -6.49 -25.40 9.39
C ALA A 609 -7.91 -25.97 9.19
N ALA A 610 -8.91 -25.42 9.89
CA ALA A 610 -10.30 -25.84 9.73
C ALA A 610 -10.87 -25.53 8.35
N GLU A 611 -10.60 -24.34 7.80
CA GLU A 611 -11.05 -24.01 6.44
C GLU A 611 -10.43 -24.92 5.39
N PHE A 612 -9.13 -25.20 5.48
CA PHE A 612 -8.48 -26.13 4.55
C PHE A 612 -9.00 -27.56 4.69
N LEU A 613 -9.34 -27.99 5.91
CA LEU A 613 -9.95 -29.29 6.16
C LEU A 613 -11.35 -29.38 5.52
N ASP A 614 -12.15 -28.32 5.64
CA ASP A 614 -13.47 -28.23 5.03
C ASP A 614 -13.40 -28.22 3.49
N TRP A 615 -12.45 -27.50 2.91
CA TRP A 615 -12.23 -27.52 1.46
C TRP A 615 -11.69 -28.87 0.99
N SER A 616 -10.84 -29.54 1.77
CA SER A 616 -10.39 -30.90 1.50
C SER A 616 -11.58 -31.86 1.44
N TYR A 617 -12.53 -31.74 2.37
CA TYR A 617 -13.76 -32.54 2.36
C TYR A 617 -14.60 -32.28 1.10
N GLN A 618 -14.81 -31.01 0.76
CA GLN A 618 -15.64 -30.60 -0.39
C GLN A 618 -15.05 -31.09 -1.72
N GLN A 619 -13.72 -31.08 -1.85
CA GLN A 619 -13.02 -31.44 -3.10
C GLN A 619 -12.65 -32.92 -3.21
N CYS A 620 -12.60 -33.66 -2.10
CA CYS A 620 -12.30 -35.09 -2.10
C CYS A 620 -13.52 -35.90 -2.53
N ASN A 621 -13.35 -36.86 -3.44
CA ASN A 621 -14.41 -37.80 -3.86
C ASN A 621 -14.33 -39.16 -3.15
N ASP A 622 -13.26 -39.42 -2.39
CA ASP A 622 -13.04 -40.69 -1.69
C ASP A 622 -13.85 -40.74 -0.38
N PRO A 623 -14.78 -41.69 -0.21
CA PRO A 623 -15.58 -41.81 1.01
C PRO A 623 -14.76 -42.07 2.29
N ALA A 624 -13.67 -42.83 2.21
CA ALA A 624 -12.85 -43.16 3.37
C ALA A 624 -12.10 -41.93 3.89
N ILE A 625 -11.56 -41.11 2.97
CA ILE A 625 -10.92 -39.85 3.32
C ILE A 625 -11.95 -38.85 3.87
N ARG A 626 -13.14 -38.77 3.28
CA ARG A 626 -14.24 -37.94 3.83
C ARG A 626 -14.65 -38.38 5.24
N GLN A 627 -14.72 -39.69 5.50
CA GLN A 627 -15.01 -40.22 6.83
C GLN A 627 -13.91 -39.84 7.83
N LYS A 628 -12.64 -39.98 7.45
CA LYS A 628 -11.48 -39.52 8.25
C LYS A 628 -11.59 -38.04 8.61
N ILE A 629 -11.84 -37.18 7.62
CA ILE A 629 -12.02 -35.73 7.84
C ILE A 629 -13.20 -35.46 8.78
N THR A 630 -14.32 -36.16 8.61
CA THR A 630 -15.50 -36.00 9.47
C THR A 630 -15.21 -36.39 10.93
N ALA A 631 -14.42 -37.45 11.13
CA ALA A 631 -13.99 -37.87 12.47
C ALA A 631 -13.10 -36.82 13.13
N ILE A 632 -12.14 -36.25 12.39
CA ILE A 632 -11.29 -35.14 12.86
C ILE A 632 -12.16 -33.94 13.27
N ARG A 633 -13.10 -33.51 12.42
CA ARG A 633 -14.01 -32.39 12.72
C ARG A 633 -14.84 -32.64 13.99
N THR A 634 -15.35 -33.85 14.16
CA THR A 634 -16.12 -34.22 15.35
C THR A 634 -15.27 -34.13 16.62
N MET A 635 -13.99 -34.51 16.54
CA MET A 635 -13.07 -34.51 17.67
C MET A 635 -12.69 -33.09 18.13
N HIS A 636 -12.42 -32.18 17.19
CA HIS A 636 -11.94 -30.83 17.51
C HIS A 636 -13.08 -29.78 17.64
N GLY A 637 -14.32 -30.17 17.36
CA GLY A 637 -15.48 -29.28 17.42
C GLY A 637 -15.51 -28.22 16.32
N PRO A 638 -16.60 -27.43 16.21
CA PRO A 638 -16.65 -26.32 15.28
C PRO A 638 -15.64 -25.24 15.69
N VAL A 639 -14.98 -24.63 14.71
CA VAL A 639 -14.36 -23.31 14.93
C VAL A 639 -15.52 -22.35 15.13
N ALA A 640 -15.57 -21.69 16.29
CA ALA A 640 -16.53 -20.62 16.50
C ALA A 640 -16.23 -19.57 15.43
N ALA A 641 -17.08 -19.48 14.40
CA ALA A 641 -17.22 -18.24 13.69
C ALA A 641 -17.68 -17.26 14.76
N GLU A 642 -16.79 -16.39 15.24
CA GLU A 642 -17.22 -15.23 16.02
C GLU A 642 -18.31 -14.59 15.19
N THR A 643 -19.56 -14.73 15.64
CA THR A 643 -20.71 -14.22 14.92
C THR A 643 -20.54 -12.72 14.85
N ALA A 644 -20.25 -12.23 13.65
CA ALA A 644 -20.05 -10.83 13.31
C ALA A 644 -21.20 -9.96 13.85
#